data_AF-A0A3D5NYT0-F1
#
_entry.id   AF-A0A3D5NYT0-F1
#
_cell.length_a   1.000
_cell.length_b   1.000
_cell.length_c   1.000
_cell.angle_alpha   90.00
_cell.angle_beta   90.00
_cell.angle_gamma   90.00
#
_symmetry.space_group_name_H-M   'P 1'
#
loop_
_entity.id
_entity.type
_entity.pdbx_description
1 polymer ?
#
loop_
_entity_poly.entity_id
_entity_poly.type
_entity_poly.pdbx_seq_one_letter_code
_entity_poly.pdbx_strand_id
1 'polypeptide(L)'
;MISKQILLKKYFQLIAIFFASGTVVFSQIVDESGSLKEFLGGTSNSTAYDNYVSHISEGIADPGYNDYGPTWLDPQTNGFGDFRILPGNGPALNYWREIFQKMIVQDTIAVAQMIADSSESFHYDFVRFQDTTVNQTYWMLRERLDYSYLDTNLTSDPSDDVIGSFRNCWGLYIFNPAATRNFVVVEVPHPTDDFIAPYNALELFQEIDAWAFMISGAGREVRWTGVGDYVNNSSLADPARNSNTVFEMFHEVLCDSLLTSQPHAPLILHVHSFDNNADHANYKSIVLSGGWDAGYANKPIRDVTGSHLDFVNFTTEYPIYAGEFGFHGALRVDNYYQVHYDGTFNFYGWTGSYALPHTYYLLGPITGVQMNYLRQFVPGWDVYEPWVQIELDEKPQLFDDLNISLDSLYNRPTMPRGYRNFSKILEYYAPFRTAVNNYLTNREMVPDGTPPDSIRNFRATFISDTFMALAWTPVEDTNFKTYKVYYDTGPITQESPVWDFSNDAHLSDMRQSSTVLQNLPELTPLNFRVAATDHYGNESIISDSILNYIPNLEAPDIYHRMLGSYPLENWPPQIMLENTSVIDFDSVWVQVFNSDGTPLGRYDLEPYSWTRWIGTMGVPENIASATDTILYKVWLKEIAMINPPYSYPAEGYFLCLPSHESRLWIDSDLEMSDADFDPTLILGTTRWQWGAPTPATPAPHSGVNTWATNLAGNYGNYAYCKLTSPQIDLNGFGFQYLTFYHWYDMESSGSNPTRAYDGGNIQVSTDHGNTWAILTPEGGYSHTVDAVSNPLHQKKVFSGSSGGWRRAVCDLTPYINDTLTFQFQFGSDLNTTRLGWYLDDFAVVGVINDTPVTNISLMTPLDSTIWLPHRIDFYWTDAQDPDIGADIRYDLFYRTDSVWRAQTRLRDHFTSVNLADEQWAFTDTLVLDWFVRVSSQSDTLYSPDTFRVILPPRSLWPMSSFALINPPADTVILDSSTTISFSWHPASDLDIGTTMQYQLNIASDADTLTWYTGGDTTHWIGLDTLATLGLDSTGFDWWVRAVNATESRLADSTFTFFIDHYVGIREDELPKSFDLSTAYPNPFNPTTRFKVSVPHQQDVTIIVYNILGQQIRTLVNQNMLPGYHELTWHGLEENGRQVSSGLYFVRMQTQDFHITRKIVLLR
;
A
#
# COMPACT_ATOMS: atom_id res chain seq x y z
N MET A 1 -39.18 -51.35 3.27
CA MET A 1 -39.52 -50.49 2.10
C MET A 1 -38.32 -50.18 1.21
N ILE A 2 -37.09 -50.24 1.76
CA ILE A 2 -35.80 -50.05 1.07
C ILE A 2 -35.61 -50.96 -0.17
N SER A 3 -36.05 -52.23 -0.12
CA SER A 3 -35.91 -53.13 -1.28
C SER A 3 -36.77 -52.74 -2.51
N LYS A 4 -37.80 -51.90 -2.35
CA LYS A 4 -38.64 -51.43 -3.47
C LYS A 4 -38.02 -50.24 -4.21
N GLN A 5 -37.28 -49.37 -3.52
CA GLN A 5 -36.55 -48.25 -4.16
C GLN A 5 -35.33 -48.74 -4.94
N ILE A 6 -34.62 -49.74 -4.42
CA ILE A 6 -33.49 -50.41 -5.10
C ILE A 6 -33.97 -51.09 -6.41
N LEU A 7 -35.17 -51.66 -6.41
CA LEU A 7 -35.77 -52.27 -7.59
C LEU A 7 -36.30 -51.24 -8.60
N LEU A 8 -36.84 -50.10 -8.15
CA LEU A 8 -37.32 -49.05 -9.07
C LEU A 8 -36.18 -48.31 -9.81
N LYS A 9 -35.07 -47.98 -9.12
CA LYS A 9 -33.89 -47.36 -9.78
C LYS A 9 -33.21 -48.32 -10.77
N LYS A 10 -33.12 -49.62 -10.44
CA LYS A 10 -32.61 -50.66 -11.38
C LYS A 10 -33.51 -50.89 -12.59
N TYR A 11 -34.83 -50.75 -12.46
CA TYR A 11 -35.77 -50.95 -13.58
C TYR A 11 -35.75 -49.81 -14.60
N PHE A 12 -35.44 -48.58 -14.19
CA PHE A 12 -35.27 -47.45 -15.11
C PHE A 12 -33.98 -47.55 -15.95
N GLN A 13 -32.87 -48.07 -15.37
CA GLN A 13 -31.62 -48.29 -16.10
C GLN A 13 -31.70 -49.40 -17.17
N LEU A 14 -32.58 -50.39 -16.99
CA LEU A 14 -32.74 -51.52 -17.93
C LEU A 14 -33.56 -51.19 -19.19
N ILE A 15 -34.38 -50.13 -19.18
CA ILE A 15 -35.21 -49.74 -20.33
C ILE A 15 -34.43 -48.85 -21.33
N ALA A 16 -33.35 -48.20 -20.90
CA ALA A 16 -32.52 -47.34 -21.77
C ALA A 16 -31.53 -48.11 -22.66
N ILE A 17 -31.29 -49.41 -22.43
CA ILE A 17 -30.22 -50.18 -23.10
C ILE A 17 -30.69 -50.92 -24.38
N PHE A 18 -31.98 -50.90 -24.73
CA PHE A 18 -32.50 -51.78 -25.80
C PHE A 18 -32.72 -51.16 -27.19
N PHE A 19 -32.01 -50.09 -27.57
CA PHE A 19 -31.93 -49.62 -28.96
C PHE A 19 -30.53 -49.15 -29.36
N ALA A 20 -29.67 -50.07 -29.80
CA ALA A 20 -28.58 -49.77 -30.74
C ALA A 20 -28.03 -51.05 -31.37
N SER A 21 -28.45 -51.36 -32.59
CA SER A 21 -27.65 -52.19 -33.50
C SER A 21 -26.82 -51.29 -34.40
N GLY A 22 -25.52 -51.25 -34.16
CA GLY A 22 -24.50 -50.77 -35.10
C GLY A 22 -24.28 -49.26 -35.17
N THR A 23 -23.60 -48.69 -34.17
CA THR A 23 -22.91 -47.39 -34.27
C THR A 23 -21.68 -47.38 -33.36
N VAL A 24 -20.61 -46.74 -33.83
CA VAL A 24 -19.36 -46.47 -33.11
C VAL A 24 -19.70 -45.83 -31.75
N VAL A 25 -19.21 -46.40 -30.66
CA VAL A 25 -19.45 -45.90 -29.29
C VAL A 25 -18.62 -44.62 -29.12
N PHE A 26 -19.24 -43.46 -29.31
CA PHE A 26 -18.74 -42.23 -28.72
C PHE A 26 -18.99 -42.31 -27.20
N SER A 27 -17.96 -42.02 -26.40
CA SER A 27 -18.12 -41.78 -24.97
C SER A 27 -19.14 -40.65 -24.75
N GLN A 28 -20.08 -40.86 -23.82
CA GLN A 28 -21.19 -39.95 -23.59
C GLN A 28 -20.90 -39.01 -22.42
N ILE A 29 -20.89 -37.70 -22.69
CA ILE A 29 -21.00 -36.66 -21.65
C ILE A 29 -22.33 -36.87 -20.92
N VAL A 30 -22.29 -36.91 -19.58
CA VAL A 30 -23.49 -37.06 -18.76
C VAL A 30 -24.15 -35.69 -18.63
N ASP A 31 -25.44 -35.60 -18.96
CA ASP A 31 -26.21 -34.38 -18.79
C ASP A 31 -27.03 -34.46 -17.50
N GLU A 32 -26.80 -33.52 -16.59
CA GLU A 32 -27.54 -33.38 -15.34
C GLU A 32 -28.05 -31.95 -15.21
N SER A 33 -29.16 -31.78 -14.50
CA SER A 33 -29.71 -30.46 -14.18
C SER A 33 -30.25 -30.46 -12.77
N GLY A 34 -30.03 -29.42 -11.98
CA GLY A 34 -30.54 -29.30 -10.62
C GLY A 34 -29.94 -28.11 -9.89
N SER A 35 -30.21 -27.95 -8.60
CA SER A 35 -29.51 -26.97 -7.77
C SER A 35 -28.12 -27.51 -7.42
N LEU A 36 -27.04 -26.77 -7.70
CA LEU A 36 -25.70 -27.19 -7.31
C LEU A 36 -25.56 -27.26 -5.78
N LYS A 37 -26.23 -26.36 -5.04
CA LYS A 37 -26.30 -26.37 -3.57
C LYS A 37 -26.92 -27.65 -3.03
N GLU A 38 -28.04 -28.06 -3.62
CA GLU A 38 -28.72 -29.31 -3.23
C GLU A 38 -27.97 -30.56 -3.72
N PHE A 39 -27.24 -30.48 -4.84
CA PHE A 39 -26.33 -31.55 -5.24
C PHE A 39 -25.18 -31.71 -4.22
N LEU A 40 -24.60 -30.60 -3.75
CA LEU A 40 -23.48 -30.64 -2.82
C LEU A 40 -23.90 -31.18 -1.44
N GLY A 41 -24.98 -30.66 -0.87
CA GLY A 41 -25.34 -30.95 0.52
C GLY A 41 -26.85 -31.00 0.75
N GLY A 42 -27.66 -31.50 -0.18
CA GLY A 42 -29.11 -31.51 -0.04
C GLY A 42 -29.81 -32.55 -0.92
N THR A 43 -30.96 -32.22 -1.51
CA THR A 43 -31.73 -33.16 -2.34
C THR A 43 -31.88 -32.67 -3.79
N SER A 44 -31.34 -33.43 -4.74
CA SER A 44 -31.34 -33.11 -6.18
C SER A 44 -31.78 -34.32 -7.00
N ASN A 45 -33.09 -34.44 -7.22
CA ASN A 45 -33.70 -35.66 -7.80
C ASN A 45 -33.28 -35.99 -9.24
N SER A 46 -32.67 -35.05 -9.96
CA SER A 46 -32.30 -35.14 -11.37
C SER A 46 -30.80 -35.35 -11.61
N THR A 47 -30.04 -35.63 -10.55
CA THR A 47 -28.62 -36.02 -10.60
C THR A 47 -28.47 -37.51 -10.27
N ALA A 48 -27.32 -38.12 -10.60
CA ALA A 48 -27.10 -39.55 -10.31
C ALA A 48 -27.16 -39.87 -8.81
N TYR A 49 -26.67 -38.94 -8.00
CA TYR A 49 -26.81 -38.88 -6.54
C TYR A 49 -26.85 -37.40 -6.12
N ASP A 50 -27.39 -37.15 -4.94
CA ASP A 50 -27.43 -35.86 -4.25
C ASP A 50 -26.66 -35.94 -2.93
N ASN A 51 -26.53 -34.82 -2.23
CA ASN A 51 -25.74 -34.72 -1.01
C ASN A 51 -24.31 -35.31 -1.14
N TYR A 52 -23.53 -34.78 -2.09
CA TYR A 52 -22.13 -35.17 -2.29
C TYR A 52 -21.33 -35.27 -0.98
N VAL A 53 -21.50 -34.29 -0.07
CA VAL A 53 -20.76 -34.24 1.20
C VAL A 53 -21.02 -35.47 2.06
N SER A 54 -22.26 -35.97 2.13
CA SER A 54 -22.56 -37.19 2.90
C SER A 54 -21.87 -38.46 2.38
N HIS A 55 -21.38 -38.46 1.14
CA HIS A 55 -20.73 -39.61 0.51
C HIS A 55 -19.20 -39.60 0.65
N ILE A 56 -18.65 -38.53 1.23
CA ILE A 56 -17.22 -38.39 1.53
C ILE A 56 -16.82 -39.41 2.59
N SER A 57 -15.62 -39.98 2.45
CA SER A 57 -15.07 -40.85 3.48
C SER A 57 -14.49 -40.01 4.59
N GLU A 58 -14.89 -40.22 5.84
CA GLU A 58 -14.43 -39.38 6.96
C GLU A 58 -13.33 -40.09 7.77
N GLY A 59 -13.44 -41.40 7.98
CA GLY A 59 -12.44 -42.23 8.68
C GLY A 59 -12.32 -41.91 10.17
N ILE A 60 -11.84 -42.87 10.98
CA ILE A 60 -11.55 -42.61 12.41
C ILE A 60 -10.18 -43.20 12.73
N ALA A 61 -9.17 -42.34 12.81
CA ALA A 61 -7.79 -42.75 13.08
C ALA A 61 -7.52 -42.87 14.59
N ASP A 62 -8.03 -41.94 15.38
CA ASP A 62 -7.93 -41.94 16.85
C ASP A 62 -9.24 -41.43 17.49
N PRO A 63 -9.91 -42.20 18.37
CA PRO A 63 -11.15 -41.76 18.99
C PRO A 63 -11.00 -40.46 19.78
N GLY A 64 -11.64 -39.38 19.32
CA GLY A 64 -11.65 -38.07 19.98
C GLY A 64 -10.64 -37.06 19.43
N TYR A 65 -9.86 -37.43 18.41
CA TYR A 65 -9.32 -36.46 17.45
C TYR A 65 -10.45 -36.09 16.48
N ASN A 66 -10.63 -34.79 16.21
CA ASN A 66 -11.63 -34.18 15.32
C ASN A 66 -13.07 -34.73 15.45
N ASP A 67 -13.83 -34.21 16.41
CA ASP A 67 -15.30 -34.29 16.45
C ASP A 67 -15.85 -33.30 15.38
N TYR A 68 -16.14 -33.83 14.18
CA TYR A 68 -16.43 -33.18 12.88
C TYR A 68 -17.69 -32.28 12.80
N GLY A 69 -17.95 -31.55 13.88
CA GLY A 69 -19.21 -30.90 14.14
C GLY A 69 -20.02 -31.68 15.18
N PRO A 70 -21.28 -31.30 15.40
CA PRO A 70 -22.07 -31.93 16.44
C PRO A 70 -22.19 -33.43 16.18
N THR A 71 -21.95 -34.29 17.19
CA THR A 71 -22.09 -35.76 17.11
C THR A 71 -23.42 -36.28 16.54
N TRP A 72 -24.41 -35.43 16.33
CA TRP A 72 -25.69 -35.76 15.73
C TRP A 72 -25.84 -35.22 14.31
N LEU A 73 -24.87 -34.51 13.73
CA LEU A 73 -24.91 -33.94 12.38
C LEU A 73 -24.31 -34.91 11.34
N ASP A 74 -23.33 -35.72 11.72
CA ASP A 74 -23.00 -36.97 11.02
C ASP A 74 -22.11 -37.92 11.86
N PRO A 75 -22.68 -38.80 12.72
CA PRO A 75 -21.88 -39.71 13.54
C PRO A 75 -21.36 -40.90 12.71
N GLN A 76 -20.12 -40.83 12.23
CA GLN A 76 -19.58 -41.79 11.26
C GLN A 76 -19.18 -43.16 11.83
N THR A 77 -19.17 -44.16 10.94
CA THR A 77 -18.62 -45.49 11.21
C THR A 77 -17.23 -45.70 10.61
N ASN A 78 -16.43 -46.54 11.28
CA ASN A 78 -15.17 -46.99 10.71
C ASN A 78 -15.40 -47.88 9.47
N GLY A 79 -14.81 -47.50 8.33
CA GLY A 79 -14.81 -48.29 7.09
C GLY A 79 -15.79 -47.85 6.01
N PHE A 80 -16.31 -46.62 6.08
CA PHE A 80 -17.11 -46.00 5.00
C PHE A 80 -16.19 -45.41 3.91
N GLY A 81 -16.05 -46.13 2.79
CA GLY A 81 -15.14 -45.83 1.68
C GLY A 81 -13.68 -46.26 1.90
N ASP A 82 -12.79 -45.93 0.95
CA ASP A 82 -11.34 -46.25 1.01
C ASP A 82 -10.52 -45.22 0.22
N PHE A 83 -9.84 -44.29 0.91
CA PHE A 83 -8.96 -43.33 0.23
C PHE A 83 -7.78 -44.04 -0.45
N ARG A 84 -7.72 -43.91 -1.77
CA ARG A 84 -6.72 -44.58 -2.59
C ARG A 84 -5.53 -43.67 -2.90
N ILE A 85 -4.40 -43.96 -2.27
CA ILE A 85 -3.14 -43.25 -2.54
C ILE A 85 -2.64 -43.56 -3.95
N LEU A 86 -2.33 -42.50 -4.71
CA LEU A 86 -1.66 -42.62 -6.00
C LEU A 86 -0.13 -42.61 -5.83
N PRO A 87 0.62 -43.43 -6.59
CA PRO A 87 2.08 -43.38 -6.56
C PRO A 87 2.57 -42.09 -7.23
N GLY A 88 3.52 -41.41 -6.60
CA GLY A 88 4.15 -40.21 -7.16
C GLY A 88 4.84 -40.48 -8.50
N ASN A 89 4.73 -39.53 -9.43
CA ASN A 89 5.18 -39.64 -10.82
C ASN A 89 4.60 -40.86 -11.58
N GLY A 90 3.49 -41.42 -11.10
CA GLY A 90 2.82 -42.55 -11.73
C GLY A 90 2.03 -42.16 -13.00
N PRO A 91 1.74 -43.13 -13.90
CA PRO A 91 1.00 -42.86 -15.13
C PRO A 91 -0.42 -42.33 -14.89
N ALA A 92 -1.04 -42.64 -13.74
CA ALA A 92 -2.38 -42.16 -13.40
C ALA A 92 -2.43 -40.64 -13.18
N LEU A 93 -1.47 -40.07 -12.44
CA LEU A 93 -1.41 -38.62 -12.20
C LEU A 93 -1.11 -37.84 -13.50
N ASN A 94 -0.22 -38.37 -14.35
CA ASN A 94 0.03 -37.77 -15.67
C ASN A 94 -1.24 -37.78 -16.55
N TYR A 95 -2.03 -38.86 -16.50
CA TYR A 95 -3.27 -38.94 -17.25
C TYR A 95 -4.34 -37.97 -16.72
N TRP A 96 -4.41 -37.76 -15.40
CA TRP A 96 -5.25 -36.71 -14.79
C TRP A 96 -4.81 -35.30 -15.19
N ARG A 97 -3.50 -35.03 -15.21
CA ARG A 97 -2.97 -33.75 -15.72
C ARG A 97 -3.44 -33.48 -17.15
N GLU A 98 -3.33 -34.47 -18.03
CA GLU A 98 -3.82 -34.35 -19.42
C GLU A 98 -5.33 -34.10 -19.47
N ILE A 99 -6.14 -34.79 -18.64
CA ILE A 99 -7.59 -34.56 -18.55
C ILE A 99 -7.89 -33.11 -18.18
N PHE A 100 -7.25 -32.57 -17.13
CA PHE A 100 -7.49 -31.19 -16.68
C PHE A 100 -7.02 -30.16 -17.70
N GLN A 101 -5.87 -30.39 -18.36
CA GLN A 101 -5.39 -29.52 -19.44
C GLN A 101 -6.41 -29.46 -20.60
N LYS A 102 -7.03 -30.59 -20.96
CA LYS A 102 -8.10 -30.65 -21.97
C LYS A 102 -9.38 -29.97 -21.49
N MET A 103 -9.71 -30.09 -20.21
CA MET A 103 -10.87 -29.45 -19.61
C MET A 103 -10.75 -27.92 -19.63
N ILE A 104 -9.59 -27.37 -19.27
CA ILE A 104 -9.32 -25.92 -19.27
C ILE A 104 -9.48 -25.31 -20.67
N VAL A 105 -8.95 -25.98 -21.71
CA VAL A 105 -9.10 -25.54 -23.11
C VAL A 105 -10.46 -25.91 -23.73
N GLN A 106 -11.39 -26.44 -22.91
CA GLN A 106 -12.74 -26.82 -23.29
C GLN A 106 -12.83 -27.88 -24.40
N ASP A 107 -11.81 -28.77 -24.51
CA ASP A 107 -11.85 -29.95 -25.37
C ASP A 107 -12.67 -31.08 -24.71
N THR A 108 -13.96 -30.81 -24.58
CA THR A 108 -14.94 -31.67 -23.89
C THR A 108 -15.05 -33.06 -24.49
N ILE A 109 -14.78 -33.21 -25.80
CA ILE A 109 -14.78 -34.50 -26.49
C ILE A 109 -13.58 -35.33 -26.05
N ALA A 110 -12.38 -34.74 -26.01
CA ALA A 110 -11.19 -35.44 -25.53
C ALA A 110 -11.33 -35.85 -24.06
N VAL A 111 -11.83 -34.95 -23.21
CA VAL A 111 -12.09 -35.26 -21.78
C VAL A 111 -13.06 -36.44 -21.65
N ALA A 112 -14.21 -36.38 -22.34
CA ALA A 112 -15.19 -37.47 -22.30
C ALA A 112 -14.58 -38.80 -22.75
N GLN A 113 -13.77 -38.81 -23.81
CA GLN A 113 -13.10 -40.01 -24.29
C GLN A 113 -12.10 -40.55 -23.26
N MET A 114 -11.26 -39.68 -22.68
CA MET A 114 -10.25 -40.08 -21.70
C MET A 114 -10.87 -40.65 -20.42
N ILE A 115 -11.98 -40.07 -19.95
CA ILE A 115 -12.74 -40.57 -18.80
C ILE A 115 -13.40 -41.92 -19.11
N ALA A 116 -13.95 -42.12 -20.31
CA ALA A 116 -14.48 -43.43 -20.70
C ALA A 116 -13.41 -44.51 -20.77
N ASP A 117 -12.25 -44.20 -21.36
CA ASP A 117 -11.12 -45.13 -21.49
C ASP A 117 -10.56 -45.56 -20.11
N SER A 118 -10.78 -44.74 -19.08
CA SER A 118 -10.34 -44.97 -17.70
C SER A 118 -11.48 -45.32 -16.73
N SER A 119 -12.72 -45.47 -17.20
CA SER A 119 -13.93 -45.53 -16.38
C SER A 119 -13.93 -46.60 -15.28
N GLU A 120 -13.33 -47.77 -15.52
CA GLU A 120 -13.19 -48.84 -14.53
C GLU A 120 -12.02 -48.61 -13.55
N SER A 121 -11.01 -47.84 -13.97
CA SER A 121 -9.79 -47.56 -13.19
C SER A 121 -9.95 -46.35 -12.29
N PHE A 122 -10.58 -45.28 -12.79
CA PHE A 122 -10.78 -44.01 -12.10
C PHE A 122 -12.16 -43.91 -11.47
N HIS A 123 -13.19 -44.50 -12.07
CA HIS A 123 -14.56 -44.45 -11.54
C HIS A 123 -15.19 -43.04 -11.52
N TYR A 124 -14.91 -42.21 -12.53
CA TYR A 124 -15.45 -40.85 -12.68
C TYR A 124 -16.44 -40.73 -13.85
N ASP A 125 -17.33 -39.74 -13.74
CA ASP A 125 -18.16 -39.23 -14.83
C ASP A 125 -17.71 -37.81 -15.22
N PHE A 126 -17.76 -37.51 -16.52
CA PHE A 126 -17.67 -36.14 -17.02
C PHE A 126 -19.08 -35.62 -17.29
N VAL A 127 -19.48 -34.62 -16.51
CA VAL A 127 -20.86 -34.14 -16.43
C VAL A 127 -20.95 -32.71 -16.94
N ARG A 128 -21.92 -32.45 -17.81
CA ARG A 128 -22.43 -31.12 -18.07
C ARG A 128 -23.62 -30.89 -17.15
N PHE A 129 -23.43 -30.02 -16.16
CA PHE A 129 -24.41 -29.75 -15.12
C PHE A 129 -25.08 -28.40 -15.37
N GLN A 130 -26.39 -28.39 -15.57
CA GLN A 130 -27.17 -27.17 -15.61
C GLN A 130 -27.69 -26.82 -14.22
N ASP A 131 -27.13 -25.78 -13.60
CA ASP A 131 -27.67 -25.25 -12.37
C ASP A 131 -28.99 -24.53 -12.66
N THR A 132 -30.07 -24.97 -12.01
CA THR A 132 -31.41 -24.42 -12.21
C THR A 132 -31.73 -23.21 -11.33
N THR A 133 -30.92 -22.94 -10.31
CA THR A 133 -31.08 -21.83 -9.35
C THR A 133 -30.41 -20.55 -9.84
N VAL A 134 -29.21 -20.65 -10.39
CA VAL A 134 -28.47 -19.51 -10.97
C VAL A 134 -28.49 -19.50 -12.50
N ASN A 135 -29.16 -20.48 -13.12
CA ASN A 135 -29.26 -20.64 -14.57
C ASN A 135 -27.89 -20.66 -15.29
N GLN A 136 -26.90 -21.30 -14.67
CA GLN A 136 -25.52 -21.39 -15.14
C GLN A 136 -25.17 -22.83 -15.50
N THR A 137 -24.39 -23.05 -16.56
CA THR A 137 -23.87 -24.38 -16.90
C THR A 137 -22.45 -24.55 -16.37
N TYR A 138 -22.22 -25.65 -15.65
CA TYR A 138 -20.92 -26.07 -15.15
C TYR A 138 -20.47 -27.38 -15.81
N TRP A 139 -19.15 -27.56 -15.91
CA TRP A 139 -18.55 -28.84 -16.27
C TRP A 139 -17.96 -29.46 -15.02
N MET A 140 -18.30 -30.72 -14.74
CA MET A 140 -17.91 -31.37 -13.50
C MET A 140 -17.22 -32.71 -13.79
N LEU A 141 -16.15 -32.98 -13.06
CA LEU A 141 -15.62 -34.33 -12.89
C LEU A 141 -16.04 -34.79 -11.50
N ARG A 142 -17.02 -35.70 -11.46
CA ARG A 142 -17.53 -36.27 -10.20
C ARG A 142 -17.30 -37.77 -10.16
N GLU A 143 -16.95 -38.28 -8.99
CA GLU A 143 -16.75 -39.72 -8.79
C GLU A 143 -18.11 -40.45 -8.76
N ARG A 144 -18.12 -41.73 -9.15
CA ARG A 144 -19.30 -42.60 -9.03
C ARG A 144 -19.34 -43.24 -7.63
N LEU A 145 -20.54 -43.48 -7.11
CA LEU A 145 -20.72 -44.16 -5.83
C LEU A 145 -20.46 -45.67 -5.96
N ASP A 146 -19.69 -46.21 -5.01
CA ASP A 146 -19.62 -47.64 -4.73
C ASP A 146 -20.65 -48.01 -3.66
N TYR A 147 -21.78 -48.55 -4.10
CA TYR A 147 -22.89 -48.98 -3.24
C TYR A 147 -22.60 -50.21 -2.36
N SER A 148 -21.36 -50.74 -2.38
CA SER A 148 -20.95 -51.77 -1.41
C SER A 148 -20.64 -51.20 -0.04
N TYR A 149 -20.36 -49.90 0.05
CA TYR A 149 -20.25 -49.16 1.31
C TYR A 149 -21.64 -48.70 1.79
N LEU A 150 -21.84 -48.77 3.10
CA LEU A 150 -23.06 -48.33 3.78
C LEU A 150 -22.62 -47.74 5.11
N ASP A 151 -22.92 -46.46 5.33
CA ASP A 151 -22.91 -45.90 6.68
C ASP A 151 -24.33 -45.96 7.26
N THR A 152 -24.40 -46.42 8.50
CA THR A 152 -25.65 -46.43 9.29
C THR A 152 -25.75 -45.22 10.22
N ASN A 153 -24.77 -44.31 10.10
CA ASN A 153 -24.56 -43.10 10.88
C ASN A 153 -24.71 -43.35 12.38
N LEU A 154 -24.46 -44.58 12.84
CA LEU A 154 -24.66 -45.06 14.22
C LEU A 154 -25.99 -44.63 14.88
N THR A 155 -27.03 -44.26 14.12
CA THR A 155 -28.31 -43.80 14.68
C THR A 155 -29.37 -44.90 14.64
N SER A 156 -30.42 -44.73 15.44
CA SER A 156 -31.60 -45.60 15.37
C SER A 156 -32.60 -45.20 14.27
N ASP A 157 -32.30 -44.15 13.50
CA ASP A 157 -33.16 -43.61 12.45
C ASP A 157 -32.66 -44.06 11.05
N PRO A 158 -33.34 -45.02 10.40
CA PRO A 158 -32.93 -45.52 9.08
C PRO A 158 -33.07 -44.49 7.95
N SER A 159 -33.63 -43.30 8.21
CA SER A 159 -33.68 -42.21 7.24
C SER A 159 -32.40 -41.38 7.19
N ASP A 160 -31.48 -41.62 8.12
CA ASP A 160 -30.16 -41.01 8.20
C ASP A 160 -29.07 -41.92 7.57
N ASP A 161 -29.37 -43.16 7.19
CA ASP A 161 -28.39 -44.09 6.60
C ASP A 161 -27.89 -43.58 5.23
N VAL A 162 -26.56 -43.49 5.06
CA VAL A 162 -25.94 -43.12 3.79
C VAL A 162 -25.56 -44.38 3.00
N ILE A 163 -26.15 -44.53 1.82
CA ILE A 163 -25.93 -45.68 0.94
C ILE A 163 -24.94 -45.33 -0.18
N GLY A 164 -23.75 -45.93 -0.12
CA GLY A 164 -22.67 -45.77 -1.09
C GLY A 164 -21.67 -44.69 -0.69
N SER A 165 -20.38 -44.93 -0.92
CA SER A 165 -19.29 -43.96 -0.71
C SER A 165 -18.48 -43.82 -1.99
N PHE A 166 -17.64 -42.79 -2.09
CA PHE A 166 -16.65 -42.69 -3.15
C PHE A 166 -15.64 -43.83 -3.05
N ARG A 167 -15.25 -44.39 -4.20
CA ARG A 167 -14.43 -45.61 -4.26
C ARG A 167 -12.94 -45.32 -4.03
N ASN A 168 -12.47 -44.21 -4.58
CA ASN A 168 -11.09 -43.75 -4.51
C ASN A 168 -10.96 -42.52 -3.62
N CYS A 169 -12.04 -41.75 -3.47
CA CYS A 169 -12.16 -40.58 -2.61
C CYS A 169 -11.23 -39.44 -3.06
N TRP A 170 -11.11 -39.22 -4.38
CA TRP A 170 -10.18 -38.23 -4.94
C TRP A 170 -10.76 -36.82 -4.99
N GLY A 171 -12.09 -36.66 -5.02
CA GLY A 171 -12.76 -35.37 -4.90
C GLY A 171 -13.70 -35.01 -6.05
N LEU A 172 -14.23 -33.80 -5.99
CA LEU A 172 -15.12 -33.21 -6.97
C LEU A 172 -14.48 -31.94 -7.55
N TYR A 173 -14.50 -31.83 -8.87
CA TYR A 173 -13.89 -30.72 -9.60
C TYR A 173 -14.92 -30.09 -10.53
N ILE A 174 -15.19 -28.80 -10.33
CA ILE A 174 -16.19 -28.03 -11.07
C ILE A 174 -15.50 -26.88 -11.80
N PHE A 175 -15.87 -26.69 -13.06
CA PHE A 175 -15.35 -25.66 -13.94
C PHE A 175 -16.50 -24.82 -14.54
N ASN A 176 -16.38 -23.51 -14.42
CA ASN A 176 -17.31 -22.53 -14.96
C ASN A 176 -16.66 -21.82 -16.16
N PRO A 177 -16.84 -22.31 -17.41
CA PRO A 177 -16.22 -21.71 -18.58
C PRO A 177 -16.78 -20.31 -18.92
N ALA A 178 -17.91 -19.92 -18.34
CA ALA A 178 -18.54 -18.63 -18.55
C ALA A 178 -18.32 -17.64 -17.39
N ALA A 179 -17.50 -18.01 -16.40
CA ALA A 179 -17.17 -17.16 -15.26
C ALA A 179 -16.67 -15.78 -15.71
N THR A 180 -17.27 -14.74 -15.16
CA THR A 180 -16.78 -13.37 -15.27
C THR A 180 -15.43 -13.21 -14.57
N ARG A 181 -15.20 -13.97 -13.49
CA ARG A 181 -13.96 -13.97 -12.72
C ARG A 181 -13.13 -15.21 -12.99
N ASN A 182 -12.69 -15.35 -14.23
CA ASN A 182 -11.92 -16.48 -14.74
C ASN A 182 -10.49 -16.63 -14.13
N PHE A 183 -10.13 -15.84 -13.12
CA PHE A 183 -8.86 -15.87 -12.39
C PHE A 183 -9.01 -16.30 -10.92
N VAL A 184 -10.25 -16.52 -10.45
CA VAL A 184 -10.54 -16.90 -9.06
C VAL A 184 -10.86 -18.38 -8.97
N VAL A 185 -10.23 -19.05 -8.00
CA VAL A 185 -10.47 -20.47 -7.69
C VAL A 185 -10.81 -20.59 -6.20
N VAL A 186 -11.81 -21.41 -5.89
CA VAL A 186 -12.21 -21.71 -4.52
C VAL A 186 -11.94 -23.18 -4.22
N GLU A 187 -11.25 -23.47 -3.13
CA GLU A 187 -10.86 -24.85 -2.79
C GLU A 187 -11.10 -25.21 -1.32
N VAL A 188 -11.51 -26.46 -1.09
CA VAL A 188 -11.84 -27.03 0.23
C VAL A 188 -11.07 -28.35 0.41
N PRO A 189 -9.92 -28.35 1.11
CA PRO A 189 -9.00 -29.48 1.15
C PRO A 189 -9.43 -30.61 2.11
N HIS A 190 -10.12 -30.32 3.21
CA HIS A 190 -10.57 -31.34 4.16
C HIS A 190 -11.99 -31.03 4.65
N PRO A 191 -13.00 -31.40 3.84
CA PRO A 191 -14.38 -30.99 4.03
C PRO A 191 -15.09 -31.65 5.23
N THR A 192 -14.52 -32.72 5.79
CA THR A 192 -15.07 -33.40 6.97
C THR A 192 -14.50 -32.76 8.25
N ASP A 193 -13.18 -32.50 8.26
CA ASP A 193 -12.50 -31.78 9.32
C ASP A 193 -12.98 -30.32 9.42
N ASP A 194 -13.36 -29.74 8.28
CA ASP A 194 -13.82 -28.35 8.16
C ASP A 194 -15.31 -28.31 7.75
N PHE A 195 -16.21 -28.84 8.58
CA PHE A 195 -17.55 -29.26 8.12
C PHE A 195 -18.45 -28.11 7.61
N ILE A 196 -18.20 -26.85 7.99
CA ILE A 196 -18.93 -25.68 7.44
C ILE A 196 -18.28 -25.09 6.18
N ALA A 197 -17.02 -25.43 5.89
CA ALA A 197 -16.27 -24.89 4.77
C ALA A 197 -16.88 -25.24 3.39
N PRO A 198 -17.35 -26.48 3.10
CA PRO A 198 -17.99 -26.81 1.83
C PRO A 198 -19.15 -25.89 1.47
N TYR A 199 -19.98 -25.53 2.45
CA TYR A 199 -21.18 -24.73 2.27
C TYR A 199 -20.83 -23.25 2.05
N ASN A 200 -19.96 -22.68 2.89
CA ASN A 200 -19.52 -21.29 2.71
C ASN A 200 -18.71 -21.10 1.43
N ALA A 201 -17.85 -22.06 1.07
CA ALA A 201 -17.07 -22.04 -0.14
C ALA A 201 -17.94 -22.14 -1.40
N LEU A 202 -19.01 -22.94 -1.39
CA LEU A 202 -19.95 -22.99 -2.51
C LEU A 202 -20.73 -21.68 -2.67
N GLU A 203 -21.20 -21.07 -1.58
CA GLU A 203 -21.80 -19.72 -1.64
C GLU A 203 -20.82 -18.73 -2.26
N LEU A 204 -19.58 -18.73 -1.78
CA LEU A 204 -18.53 -17.84 -2.27
C LEU A 204 -18.28 -18.06 -3.77
N PHE A 205 -18.13 -19.31 -4.22
CA PHE A 205 -17.92 -19.67 -5.63
C PHE A 205 -19.04 -19.14 -6.54
N GLN A 206 -20.30 -19.27 -6.13
CA GLN A 206 -21.45 -18.80 -6.93
C GLN A 206 -21.65 -17.29 -6.86
N GLU A 207 -21.53 -16.68 -5.67
CA GLU A 207 -21.72 -15.25 -5.45
C GLU A 207 -20.67 -14.41 -6.18
N ILE A 208 -19.42 -14.88 -6.22
CA ILE A 208 -18.34 -14.17 -6.92
C ILE A 208 -18.18 -14.61 -8.38
N ASP A 209 -18.98 -15.56 -8.86
CA ASP A 209 -18.90 -16.14 -10.21
C ASP A 209 -17.47 -16.58 -10.56
N ALA A 210 -16.87 -17.37 -9.67
CA ALA A 210 -15.51 -17.87 -9.79
C ALA A 210 -15.35 -18.92 -10.90
N TRP A 211 -14.10 -19.11 -11.34
CA TRP A 211 -13.77 -19.97 -12.48
C TRP A 211 -13.84 -21.46 -12.16
N ALA A 212 -13.36 -21.86 -11.00
CA ALA A 212 -13.27 -23.25 -10.60
C ALA A 212 -13.56 -23.42 -9.10
N PHE A 213 -14.14 -24.57 -8.79
CA PHE A 213 -14.38 -25.03 -7.42
C PHE A 213 -13.89 -26.47 -7.28
N MET A 214 -13.15 -26.76 -6.21
CA MET A 214 -12.65 -28.10 -5.93
C MET A 214 -12.76 -28.45 -4.46
N ILE A 215 -13.16 -29.68 -4.18
CA ILE A 215 -13.36 -30.20 -2.84
C ILE A 215 -12.79 -31.63 -2.76
N SER A 216 -12.02 -31.91 -1.70
CA SER A 216 -11.47 -33.25 -1.47
C SER A 216 -12.57 -34.30 -1.30
N GLY A 217 -12.26 -35.55 -1.64
CA GLY A 217 -13.19 -36.68 -1.52
C GLY A 217 -13.06 -37.47 -0.21
N ALA A 218 -12.14 -37.07 0.67
CA ALA A 218 -11.83 -37.73 1.93
C ALA A 218 -11.46 -36.75 3.04
N GLY A 219 -11.74 -37.14 4.28
CA GLY A 219 -11.19 -36.54 5.50
C GLY A 219 -9.74 -36.94 5.77
N ARG A 220 -9.08 -36.17 6.64
CA ARG A 220 -7.67 -36.41 7.00
C ARG A 220 -7.43 -37.78 7.61
N GLU A 221 -8.41 -38.31 8.34
CA GLU A 221 -8.24 -39.52 9.14
C GLU A 221 -8.43 -40.83 8.38
N VAL A 222 -8.99 -40.76 7.17
CA VAL A 222 -9.23 -41.95 6.34
C VAL A 222 -7.95 -42.77 6.12
N ARG A 223 -6.80 -42.09 5.99
CA ARG A 223 -5.51 -42.76 5.79
C ARG A 223 -4.35 -41.96 6.35
N TRP A 224 -3.50 -42.64 7.12
CA TRP A 224 -2.31 -42.05 7.74
C TRP A 224 -1.15 -43.05 7.76
N THR A 225 0.03 -42.61 8.21
CA THR A 225 1.28 -43.41 8.14
C THR A 225 1.27 -44.70 8.97
N GLY A 226 0.42 -44.82 9.99
CA GLY A 226 0.35 -45.97 10.89
C GLY A 226 1.52 -46.06 11.89
N VAL A 227 2.31 -45.00 12.04
CA VAL A 227 3.50 -44.95 12.90
C VAL A 227 3.32 -43.91 14.00
N GLY A 228 3.29 -44.34 15.27
CA GLY A 228 3.11 -43.45 16.43
C GLY A 228 1.64 -43.15 16.72
N ASP A 229 1.39 -42.09 17.48
CA ASP A 229 0.04 -41.55 17.68
C ASP A 229 -0.35 -40.68 16.47
N TYR A 230 -1.65 -40.58 16.19
CA TYR A 230 -2.13 -39.75 15.08
C TYR A 230 -1.88 -38.27 15.34
N VAL A 231 -1.42 -37.57 14.31
CA VAL A 231 -1.31 -36.10 14.24
C VAL A 231 -1.65 -35.67 12.81
N ASN A 232 -2.09 -34.42 12.60
CA ASN A 232 -2.44 -33.92 11.27
C ASN A 232 -1.32 -34.13 10.23
N ASN A 233 -0.06 -33.98 10.63
CA ASN A 233 1.11 -34.19 9.75
C ASN A 233 1.35 -35.67 9.37
N SER A 234 0.65 -36.61 9.99
CA SER A 234 0.71 -38.04 9.67
C SER A 234 -0.34 -38.47 8.65
N SER A 235 -1.27 -37.58 8.28
CA SER A 235 -2.31 -37.87 7.27
C SER A 235 -1.69 -38.04 5.88
N LEU A 236 -2.12 -39.10 5.21
CA LEU A 236 -1.82 -39.39 3.80
C LEU A 236 -3.01 -39.07 2.89
N ALA A 237 -4.20 -38.88 3.46
CA ALA A 237 -5.43 -38.51 2.75
C ALA A 237 -5.60 -37.00 2.58
N ASP A 238 -4.91 -36.20 3.39
CA ASP A 238 -4.96 -34.75 3.34
C ASP A 238 -4.25 -34.18 2.08
N PRO A 239 -4.99 -33.57 1.13
CA PRO A 239 -4.38 -32.99 -0.06
C PRO A 239 -3.52 -31.75 0.25
N ALA A 240 -3.73 -31.06 1.38
CA ALA A 240 -2.89 -29.95 1.80
C ALA A 240 -1.50 -30.41 2.26
N ARG A 241 -1.31 -31.70 2.54
CA ARG A 241 -0.03 -32.27 3.03
C ARG A 241 0.55 -33.34 2.10
N ASN A 242 -0.21 -33.80 1.11
CA ASN A 242 0.21 -34.85 0.18
C ASN A 242 0.11 -34.37 -1.28
N SER A 243 1.26 -34.25 -1.95
CA SER A 243 1.35 -33.84 -3.35
C SER A 243 0.93 -34.93 -4.35
N ASN A 244 0.79 -36.19 -3.92
CA ASN A 244 0.41 -37.29 -4.80
C ASN A 244 -1.12 -37.47 -4.88
N THR A 245 -1.84 -36.37 -5.10
CA THR A 245 -3.31 -36.35 -5.15
C THR A 245 -3.81 -35.78 -6.47
N VAL A 246 -5.03 -36.15 -6.85
CA VAL A 246 -5.71 -35.53 -8.02
C VAL A 246 -6.06 -34.07 -7.72
N PHE A 247 -6.30 -33.74 -6.44
CA PHE A 247 -6.55 -32.38 -5.95
C PHE A 247 -5.37 -31.46 -6.26
N GLU A 248 -4.15 -31.85 -5.89
CA GLU A 248 -2.93 -31.09 -6.23
C GLU A 248 -2.76 -30.98 -7.75
N MET A 249 -2.96 -32.09 -8.48
CA MET A 249 -2.81 -32.10 -9.94
C MET A 249 -3.76 -31.11 -10.64
N PHE A 250 -4.96 -30.90 -10.10
CA PHE A 250 -5.89 -29.89 -10.61
C PHE A 250 -5.45 -28.48 -10.25
N HIS A 251 -5.03 -28.24 -9.00
CA HIS A 251 -4.48 -26.97 -8.54
C HIS A 251 -3.31 -26.50 -9.42
N GLU A 252 -2.33 -27.36 -9.66
CA GLU A 252 -1.17 -27.03 -10.49
C GLU A 252 -1.59 -26.63 -11.92
N VAL A 253 -2.48 -27.42 -12.54
CA VAL A 253 -2.93 -27.19 -13.92
C VAL A 253 -3.72 -25.88 -14.05
N LEU A 254 -4.53 -25.53 -13.05
CA LEU A 254 -5.20 -24.24 -12.99
C LEU A 254 -4.19 -23.10 -12.83
N CYS A 255 -3.28 -23.19 -11.87
CA CYS A 255 -2.28 -22.16 -11.61
C CYS A 255 -1.41 -21.92 -12.85
N ASP A 256 -0.89 -22.97 -13.47
CA ASP A 256 -0.10 -22.89 -14.71
C ASP A 256 -0.83 -22.14 -15.83
N SER A 257 -2.14 -22.34 -15.93
CA SER A 257 -2.96 -21.68 -16.95
C SER A 257 -3.24 -20.20 -16.65
N LEU A 258 -3.14 -19.78 -15.39
CA LEU A 258 -3.56 -18.46 -14.92
C LEU A 258 -2.40 -17.49 -14.64
N LEU A 259 -1.21 -17.99 -14.27
CA LEU A 259 -0.05 -17.18 -13.86
C LEU A 259 0.33 -16.08 -14.86
N THR A 260 0.05 -16.27 -16.15
CA THR A 260 0.35 -15.29 -17.21
C THR A 260 -0.91 -14.78 -17.93
N SER A 261 -2.10 -15.08 -17.40
CA SER A 261 -3.37 -14.76 -18.07
C SER A 261 -3.72 -13.28 -17.96
N GLN A 262 -3.53 -12.70 -16.77
CA GLN A 262 -3.79 -11.30 -16.44
C GLN A 262 -3.08 -10.90 -15.12
N PRO A 263 -2.96 -9.59 -14.82
CA PRO A 263 -2.42 -9.12 -13.54
C PRO A 263 -3.18 -9.71 -12.35
N HIS A 264 -2.46 -10.04 -11.28
CA HIS A 264 -3.02 -10.57 -10.02
C HIS A 264 -3.79 -11.90 -10.18
N ALA A 265 -3.44 -12.71 -11.18
CA ALA A 265 -3.98 -14.06 -11.36
C ALA A 265 -2.88 -15.12 -11.11
N PRO A 266 -3.22 -16.27 -10.50
CA PRO A 266 -4.53 -16.64 -9.93
C PRO A 266 -4.79 -16.00 -8.56
N LEU A 267 -6.06 -15.95 -8.16
CA LEU A 267 -6.49 -15.76 -6.77
C LEU A 267 -7.11 -17.06 -6.25
N ILE A 268 -6.45 -17.70 -5.27
CA ILE A 268 -6.91 -18.92 -4.64
C ILE A 268 -7.49 -18.60 -3.26
N LEU A 269 -8.75 -18.95 -3.06
CA LEU A 269 -9.45 -18.86 -1.79
C LEU A 269 -9.51 -20.26 -1.18
N HIS A 270 -8.61 -20.53 -0.22
CA HIS A 270 -8.47 -21.81 0.43
C HIS A 270 -9.26 -21.80 1.75
N VAL A 271 -10.42 -22.45 1.73
CA VAL A 271 -11.45 -22.30 2.77
C VAL A 271 -11.42 -23.47 3.74
N HIS A 272 -11.35 -23.12 5.02
CA HIS A 272 -11.35 -24.01 6.17
C HIS A 272 -12.34 -23.55 7.24
N SER A 273 -12.48 -24.37 8.26
CA SER A 273 -13.13 -24.00 9.52
C SER A 273 -12.39 -24.60 10.71
N PHE A 274 -12.60 -24.02 11.88
CA PHE A 274 -12.01 -24.50 13.12
C PHE A 274 -13.08 -24.72 14.19
N ASP A 275 -12.83 -25.72 15.02
CA ASP A 275 -13.76 -26.18 16.02
C ASP A 275 -13.88 -25.23 17.21
N ASN A 276 -15.08 -25.19 17.79
CA ASN A 276 -15.33 -24.45 19.02
C ASN A 276 -14.89 -25.27 20.24
N ASN A 277 -13.57 -25.30 20.45
CA ASN A 277 -12.93 -25.94 21.60
C ASN A 277 -12.21 -24.92 22.49
N ALA A 278 -11.68 -25.39 23.63
CA ALA A 278 -11.00 -24.51 24.58
C ALA A 278 -9.70 -23.90 24.04
N ASP A 279 -9.04 -24.55 23.09
CA ASP A 279 -7.82 -24.06 22.44
C ASP A 279 -8.13 -22.93 21.44
N HIS A 280 -9.38 -22.85 20.95
CA HIS A 280 -9.86 -21.85 20.00
C HIS A 280 -10.77 -20.76 20.57
N ALA A 281 -11.11 -20.82 21.87
CA ALA A 281 -12.08 -19.93 22.52
C ALA A 281 -11.78 -18.40 22.49
N ASN A 282 -10.63 -17.97 21.96
CA ASN A 282 -10.26 -16.55 21.87
C ASN A 282 -10.03 -16.05 20.44
N TYR A 283 -10.19 -16.89 19.41
CA TYR A 283 -10.10 -16.43 18.02
C TYR A 283 -11.34 -15.63 17.63
N LYS A 284 -11.19 -14.79 16.61
CA LYS A 284 -12.31 -14.07 16.00
C LYS A 284 -12.99 -14.95 14.96
N SER A 285 -14.19 -14.54 14.55
CA SER A 285 -15.05 -15.32 13.66
C SER A 285 -14.41 -15.73 12.34
N ILE A 286 -13.48 -14.92 11.83
CA ILE A 286 -12.71 -15.19 10.62
C ILE A 286 -11.24 -14.94 10.91
N VAL A 287 -10.41 -15.95 10.65
CA VAL A 287 -8.95 -15.81 10.64
C VAL A 287 -8.45 -15.82 9.20
N LEU A 288 -7.69 -14.79 8.81
CA LEU A 288 -7.08 -14.66 7.47
C LEU A 288 -5.56 -14.70 7.56
N SER A 289 -4.91 -15.38 6.60
CA SER A 289 -3.46 -15.30 6.41
C SER A 289 -3.05 -15.58 4.96
N GLY A 290 -1.83 -15.18 4.59
CA GLY A 290 -1.19 -15.61 3.34
C GLY A 290 -0.62 -17.03 3.40
N GLY A 291 -0.85 -17.77 4.50
CA GLY A 291 -0.31 -19.10 4.73
C GLY A 291 0.97 -19.16 5.60
N TRP A 292 1.11 -20.20 6.42
CA TRP A 292 2.20 -20.44 7.40
C TRP A 292 2.75 -19.19 8.10
N ASP A 293 3.90 -18.64 7.70
CA ASP A 293 4.57 -17.50 8.31
C ASP A 293 4.68 -16.31 7.35
N ALA A 294 3.80 -16.25 6.34
CA ALA A 294 3.64 -15.05 5.52
C ALA A 294 3.03 -13.92 6.36
N GLY A 295 3.86 -13.34 7.23
CA GLY A 295 3.55 -12.15 8.00
C GLY A 295 3.33 -10.94 7.11
N TYR A 296 3.69 -10.99 5.83
CA TYR A 296 3.30 -10.00 4.85
C TYR A 296 1.93 -10.35 4.26
N ALA A 297 0.87 -10.28 5.07
CA ALA A 297 -0.47 -10.28 4.50
C ALA A 297 -0.60 -9.06 3.61
N ASN A 298 -0.62 -9.28 2.31
CA ASN A 298 -0.76 -8.24 1.30
C ASN A 298 -2.14 -8.37 0.63
N LYS A 299 -2.42 -7.59 -0.42
CA LYS A 299 -3.75 -7.61 -1.05
C LYS A 299 -4.01 -8.99 -1.64
N PRO A 300 -5.21 -9.56 -1.50
CA PRO A 300 -6.45 -8.89 -1.11
C PRO A 300 -6.74 -8.90 0.41
N ILE A 301 -5.87 -9.47 1.24
CA ILE A 301 -6.08 -9.58 2.70
C ILE A 301 -5.89 -8.23 3.39
N ARG A 302 -4.80 -7.53 3.05
CA ARG A 302 -4.46 -6.20 3.56
C ARG A 302 -3.80 -5.35 2.48
N ASP A 303 -4.25 -4.11 2.35
CA ASP A 303 -3.60 -3.11 1.54
C ASP A 303 -2.68 -2.24 2.38
N VAL A 304 -1.37 -2.33 2.09
CA VAL A 304 -0.33 -1.57 2.78
C VAL A 304 -0.19 -0.12 2.28
N THR A 305 -0.91 0.25 1.21
CA THR A 305 -1.00 1.64 0.72
C THR A 305 -2.05 2.43 1.50
N GLY A 306 -2.04 3.76 1.36
CA GLY A 306 -3.08 4.64 1.91
C GLY A 306 -4.47 4.48 1.28
N SER A 307 -4.65 3.58 0.30
CA SER A 307 -5.95 3.36 -0.37
C SER A 307 -6.84 2.33 0.33
N HIS A 308 -6.26 1.46 1.17
CA HIS A 308 -6.99 0.49 1.98
C HIS A 308 -7.94 -0.43 1.18
N LEU A 309 -7.53 -0.85 -0.03
CA LEU A 309 -8.33 -1.70 -0.93
C LEU A 309 -8.13 -3.18 -0.59
N ASP A 310 -8.78 -3.66 0.46
CA ASP A 310 -8.67 -5.05 0.95
C ASP A 310 -9.98 -5.60 1.56
N PHE A 311 -10.08 -6.92 1.69
CA PHE A 311 -11.30 -7.60 2.17
C PHE A 311 -11.84 -7.01 3.48
N VAL A 312 -10.96 -6.68 4.41
CA VAL A 312 -11.35 -6.16 5.73
C VAL A 312 -11.96 -4.77 5.60
N ASN A 313 -11.33 -3.87 4.84
CA ASN A 313 -11.83 -2.51 4.62
C ASN A 313 -13.03 -2.43 3.65
N PHE A 314 -13.27 -3.48 2.84
CA PHE A 314 -14.52 -3.64 2.08
C PHE A 314 -15.68 -4.20 2.91
N THR A 315 -15.44 -4.59 4.17
CA THR A 315 -16.50 -5.01 5.09
C THR A 315 -17.13 -3.78 5.76
N THR A 316 -18.45 -3.81 5.98
CA THR A 316 -19.14 -2.78 6.77
C THR A 316 -18.58 -2.72 8.19
N GLU A 317 -18.47 -1.52 8.78
CA GLU A 317 -17.87 -1.34 10.12
C GLU A 317 -18.52 -2.25 11.18
N TYR A 318 -19.83 -2.48 11.07
CA TYR A 318 -20.55 -3.48 11.85
C TYR A 318 -21.04 -4.59 10.91
N PRO A 319 -20.30 -5.71 10.79
CA PRO A 319 -20.71 -6.82 9.95
C PRO A 319 -21.98 -7.48 10.47
N ILE A 320 -22.19 -7.46 11.79
CA ILE A 320 -23.40 -7.98 12.44
C ILE A 320 -24.06 -6.84 13.23
N TYR A 321 -25.30 -6.50 12.89
CA TYR A 321 -26.02 -5.41 13.50
C TYR A 321 -26.52 -5.76 14.90
N ALA A 322 -26.82 -4.74 15.71
CA ALA A 322 -27.38 -4.96 17.03
C ALA A 322 -28.76 -5.64 16.93
N GLY A 323 -28.97 -6.71 17.70
CA GLY A 323 -30.23 -7.46 17.69
C GLY A 323 -30.32 -8.56 16.62
N GLU A 324 -29.34 -8.66 15.72
CA GLU A 324 -29.28 -9.70 14.70
C GLU A 324 -28.99 -11.06 15.36
N PHE A 325 -29.64 -12.15 14.98
CA PHE A 325 -29.50 -13.45 15.68
C PHE A 325 -29.84 -13.51 17.19
N GLY A 326 -30.22 -12.41 17.85
CA GLY A 326 -30.56 -12.37 19.27
C GLY A 326 -30.27 -11.05 19.96
N PHE A 327 -30.43 -10.99 21.28
CA PHE A 327 -30.18 -9.76 22.04
C PHE A 327 -28.68 -9.55 22.31
N HIS A 328 -28.01 -8.82 21.42
CA HIS A 328 -26.61 -8.40 21.57
C HIS A 328 -26.39 -6.98 20.99
N GLY A 329 -25.29 -6.33 21.35
CA GLY A 329 -24.84 -5.07 20.73
C GLY A 329 -24.13 -5.33 19.39
N ALA A 330 -24.10 -4.36 18.48
CA ALA A 330 -23.50 -4.54 17.16
C ALA A 330 -22.04 -5.05 17.24
N LEU A 331 -21.71 -6.05 16.43
CA LEU A 331 -20.35 -6.61 16.33
C LEU A 331 -19.57 -5.77 15.32
N ARG A 332 -18.45 -5.19 15.74
CA ARG A 332 -17.59 -4.35 14.88
C ARG A 332 -16.52 -5.21 14.18
N VAL A 333 -16.01 -4.75 13.04
CA VAL A 333 -14.99 -5.42 12.21
C VAL A 333 -13.78 -5.95 13.00
N ASP A 334 -13.24 -5.19 13.95
CA ASP A 334 -12.10 -5.60 14.81
C ASP A 334 -12.44 -6.70 15.81
N ASN A 335 -13.72 -7.06 15.94
CA ASN A 335 -14.18 -8.23 16.70
C ASN A 335 -14.73 -9.34 15.80
N TYR A 336 -14.72 -9.13 14.47
CA TYR A 336 -15.16 -10.10 13.48
C TYR A 336 -13.97 -10.78 12.78
N TYR A 337 -12.93 -10.01 12.44
CA TYR A 337 -11.71 -10.51 11.81
C TYR A 337 -10.53 -10.60 12.78
N GLN A 338 -9.64 -11.52 12.45
CA GLN A 338 -8.28 -11.59 12.96
C GLN A 338 -7.34 -11.98 11.81
N VAL A 339 -6.16 -11.38 11.74
CA VAL A 339 -5.29 -11.51 10.56
C VAL A 339 -3.84 -11.73 10.97
N HIS A 340 -3.08 -12.53 10.22
CA HIS A 340 -1.62 -12.62 10.37
C HIS A 340 -0.94 -11.54 9.51
N TYR A 341 -0.25 -10.58 10.10
CA TYR A 341 0.32 -9.44 9.37
C TYR A 341 1.52 -8.80 10.12
N ASP A 342 2.36 -8.04 9.42
CA ASP A 342 3.49 -7.32 10.00
C ASP A 342 3.17 -5.84 10.27
N GLY A 343 3.77 -5.23 11.29
CA GLY A 343 3.59 -3.79 11.54
C GLY A 343 2.16 -3.42 11.95
N THR A 344 1.51 -2.54 11.18
CA THR A 344 0.18 -1.98 11.50
C THR A 344 -0.83 -2.41 10.45
N PHE A 345 -2.02 -2.82 10.90
CA PHE A 345 -3.18 -3.03 10.04
C PHE A 345 -4.40 -2.47 10.74
N ASN A 346 -5.01 -1.44 10.15
CA ASN A 346 -6.20 -0.80 10.68
C ASN A 346 -7.38 -0.95 9.71
N PHE A 347 -8.56 -1.05 10.29
CA PHE A 347 -9.83 -0.82 9.61
C PHE A 347 -10.19 0.66 9.71
N TYR A 348 -10.62 1.24 8.60
CA TYR A 348 -10.98 2.66 8.49
C TYR A 348 -12.50 2.82 8.36
N GLY A 349 -13.18 2.95 9.51
CA GLY A 349 -14.62 3.11 9.61
C GLY A 349 -15.08 4.58 9.69
N TRP A 350 -16.39 4.79 9.67
CA TRP A 350 -16.97 6.13 9.81
C TRP A 350 -16.91 6.67 11.24
N THR A 351 -16.76 5.80 12.24
CA THR A 351 -16.58 6.21 13.64
C THR A 351 -15.11 6.40 14.04
N GLY A 352 -14.16 5.98 13.20
CA GLY A 352 -12.73 6.07 13.47
C GLY A 352 -11.90 4.95 12.83
N SER A 353 -10.61 4.93 13.17
CA SER A 353 -9.66 3.91 12.76
C SER A 353 -9.43 2.90 13.89
N TYR A 354 -9.46 1.62 13.58
CA TYR A 354 -9.37 0.53 14.57
C TYR A 354 -8.30 -0.47 14.17
N ALA A 355 -7.37 -0.77 15.09
CA ALA A 355 -6.34 -1.79 14.84
C ALA A 355 -6.99 -3.19 14.77
N LEU A 356 -6.66 -3.95 13.73
CA LEU A 356 -7.11 -5.32 13.59
C LEU A 356 -6.38 -6.23 14.59
N PRO A 357 -7.06 -7.24 15.17
CA PRO A 357 -6.39 -8.25 15.96
C PRO A 357 -5.41 -9.08 15.12
N HIS A 358 -4.22 -9.31 15.66
CA HIS A 358 -3.19 -10.16 15.03
C HIS A 358 -3.33 -11.64 15.46
N THR A 359 -3.07 -12.61 14.59
CA THR A 359 -2.95 -14.05 14.93
C THR A 359 -1.56 -14.64 14.64
N TYR A 360 -1.17 -15.67 15.39
CA TYR A 360 0.01 -16.51 15.14
C TYR A 360 -0.34 -17.99 14.95
N TYR A 361 -1.64 -18.30 14.83
CA TYR A 361 -2.19 -19.64 14.75
C TYR A 361 -3.27 -19.68 13.66
N LEU A 362 -3.66 -20.89 13.25
CA LEU A 362 -4.58 -21.11 12.12
C LEU A 362 -4.07 -20.47 10.82
N LEU A 363 -2.76 -20.60 10.59
CA LEU A 363 -2.08 -20.00 9.43
C LEU A 363 -1.97 -20.98 8.26
N GLY A 364 -2.43 -22.21 8.40
CA GLY A 364 -2.05 -23.31 7.50
C GLY A 364 -0.62 -23.82 7.75
N PRO A 365 -0.27 -25.04 7.30
CA PRO A 365 1.03 -25.66 7.58
C PRO A 365 2.14 -25.16 6.64
N ILE A 366 3.40 -25.12 7.12
CA ILE A 366 4.58 -24.83 6.27
C ILE A 366 4.73 -25.82 5.11
N THR A 367 4.22 -27.03 5.30
CA THR A 367 4.22 -28.10 4.31
C THR A 367 3.01 -28.05 3.39
N GLY A 368 2.21 -26.97 3.42
CA GLY A 368 1.04 -26.76 2.57
C GLY A 368 1.41 -26.87 1.10
N VAL A 369 0.97 -27.93 0.41
CA VAL A 369 1.47 -28.27 -0.92
C VAL A 369 1.06 -27.20 -1.96
N GLN A 370 -0.22 -26.85 -1.99
CA GLN A 370 -0.78 -25.87 -2.95
C GLN A 370 -0.17 -24.47 -2.75
N MET A 371 -0.14 -24.00 -1.49
CA MET A 371 0.51 -22.74 -1.12
C MET A 371 1.98 -22.70 -1.58
N ASN A 372 2.74 -23.77 -1.31
CA ASN A 372 4.15 -23.86 -1.72
C ASN A 372 4.33 -23.98 -3.24
N TYR A 373 3.33 -24.47 -3.98
CA TYR A 373 3.35 -24.45 -5.44
C TYR A 373 3.33 -23.01 -5.95
N LEU A 374 2.36 -22.20 -5.51
CA LEU A 374 2.24 -20.81 -5.94
C LEU A 374 3.42 -19.93 -5.54
N ARG A 375 3.98 -20.13 -4.34
CA ARG A 375 5.14 -19.37 -3.85
C ARG A 375 6.42 -19.58 -4.66
N GLN A 376 6.46 -20.58 -5.54
CA GLN A 376 7.57 -20.75 -6.50
C GLN A 376 7.51 -19.71 -7.63
N PHE A 377 6.35 -19.13 -7.88
CA PHE A 377 6.10 -18.18 -8.97
C PHE A 377 5.89 -16.76 -8.47
N VAL A 378 5.24 -16.60 -7.32
CA VAL A 378 4.95 -15.30 -6.70
C VAL A 378 5.69 -15.23 -5.35
N PRO A 379 6.66 -14.32 -5.18
CA PRO A 379 7.35 -14.16 -3.91
C PRO A 379 6.36 -13.70 -2.81
N GLY A 380 6.52 -14.19 -1.58
CA GLY A 380 5.69 -13.77 -0.43
C GLY A 380 5.88 -12.32 0.03
N TRP A 381 6.60 -11.51 -0.76
CA TRP A 381 6.84 -10.08 -0.55
C TRP A 381 6.06 -9.21 -1.54
N ASP A 382 5.46 -9.81 -2.57
CA ASP A 382 4.64 -9.12 -3.56
C ASP A 382 3.45 -8.44 -2.87
N VAL A 383 3.06 -7.24 -3.31
CA VAL A 383 1.91 -6.51 -2.77
C VAL A 383 0.57 -7.20 -3.07
N TYR A 384 0.60 -8.21 -3.94
CA TYR A 384 -0.50 -9.13 -4.17
C TYR A 384 -0.16 -10.55 -3.71
N GLU A 385 -0.92 -11.04 -2.72
CA GLU A 385 -0.92 -12.40 -2.23
C GLU A 385 -1.95 -13.24 -3.03
N PRO A 386 -1.50 -14.14 -3.92
CA PRO A 386 -2.39 -15.01 -4.70
C PRO A 386 -3.05 -16.11 -3.86
N TRP A 387 -2.57 -16.39 -2.64
CA TRP A 387 -3.09 -17.43 -1.77
C TRP A 387 -3.71 -16.87 -0.49
N VAL A 388 -5.03 -17.06 -0.32
CA VAL A 388 -5.74 -16.64 0.89
C VAL A 388 -6.17 -17.87 1.69
N GLN A 389 -5.52 -18.07 2.84
CA GLN A 389 -5.98 -19.01 3.87
C GLN A 389 -7.16 -18.37 4.62
N ILE A 390 -8.32 -19.02 4.59
CA ILE A 390 -9.54 -18.56 5.24
C ILE A 390 -9.98 -19.61 6.26
N GLU A 391 -10.09 -19.22 7.53
CA GLU A 391 -10.47 -20.10 8.62
C GLU A 391 -11.72 -19.53 9.29
N LEU A 392 -12.83 -20.26 9.20
CA LEU A 392 -14.14 -19.85 9.74
C LEU A 392 -14.42 -20.55 11.07
N ASP A 393 -14.82 -19.80 12.09
CA ASP A 393 -15.30 -20.36 13.36
C ASP A 393 -16.58 -21.20 13.13
N GLU A 394 -16.56 -22.46 13.55
CA GLU A 394 -17.72 -23.35 13.47
C GLU A 394 -18.84 -22.98 14.44
N LYS A 395 -18.55 -22.17 15.46
CA LYS A 395 -19.57 -21.56 16.29
C LYS A 395 -19.02 -20.23 16.82
N PRO A 396 -19.20 -19.15 16.04
CA PRO A 396 -18.74 -17.81 16.39
C PRO A 396 -19.04 -17.43 17.83
N GLN A 397 -18.08 -16.79 18.50
CA GLN A 397 -18.19 -16.31 19.90
C GLN A 397 -19.52 -15.60 20.20
N LEU A 398 -20.10 -14.88 19.23
CA LEU A 398 -21.42 -14.26 19.38
C LEU A 398 -22.50 -15.28 19.79
N PHE A 399 -22.52 -16.46 19.17
CA PHE A 399 -23.48 -17.51 19.48
C PHE A 399 -23.21 -18.18 20.82
N ASP A 400 -21.95 -18.22 21.27
CA ASP A 400 -21.62 -18.62 22.64
C ASP A 400 -22.17 -17.63 23.66
N ASP A 401 -21.96 -16.33 23.44
CA ASP A 401 -22.44 -15.27 24.32
C ASP A 401 -23.97 -15.25 24.42
N LEU A 402 -24.66 -15.56 23.31
CA LEU A 402 -26.11 -15.71 23.23
C LEU A 402 -26.64 -17.04 23.81
N ASN A 403 -25.76 -17.93 24.28
CA ASN A 403 -26.09 -19.29 24.71
C ASN A 403 -26.89 -20.08 23.67
N ILE A 404 -26.62 -19.86 22.38
CA ILE A 404 -27.22 -20.63 21.31
C ILE A 404 -26.53 -21.99 21.28
N SER A 405 -27.32 -23.06 21.44
CA SER A 405 -26.80 -24.42 21.30
C SER A 405 -26.46 -24.73 19.85
N LEU A 406 -25.52 -25.66 19.63
CA LEU A 406 -25.24 -26.20 18.29
C LEU A 406 -26.51 -26.71 17.61
N ASP A 407 -27.41 -27.33 18.38
CA ASP A 407 -28.71 -27.81 17.91
C ASP A 407 -29.59 -26.70 17.29
N SER A 408 -29.56 -25.50 17.89
CA SER A 408 -30.32 -24.34 17.44
C SER A 408 -29.60 -23.60 16.31
N LEU A 409 -28.27 -23.60 16.32
CA LEU A 409 -27.46 -23.03 15.25
C LEU A 409 -27.65 -23.79 13.94
N TYR A 410 -27.68 -25.13 14.02
CA TYR A 410 -27.68 -26.05 12.89
C TYR A 410 -29.04 -26.76 12.62
N ASN A 411 -30.14 -26.27 13.20
CA ASN A 411 -31.51 -26.76 12.97
C ASN A 411 -31.73 -28.28 13.19
N ARG A 412 -31.38 -28.83 14.37
CA ARG A 412 -31.29 -30.28 14.67
C ARG A 412 -32.49 -31.23 14.39
N PRO A 413 -33.78 -30.85 14.26
CA PRO A 413 -34.82 -31.86 13.98
C PRO A 413 -35.16 -32.06 12.49
N THR A 414 -34.56 -31.33 11.55
CA THR A 414 -34.91 -31.45 10.12
C THR A 414 -34.09 -32.55 9.45
N MET A 415 -34.75 -33.70 9.21
CA MET A 415 -34.22 -34.79 8.37
C MET A 415 -34.86 -34.77 6.98
N PRO A 416 -34.12 -35.14 5.90
CA PRO A 416 -32.68 -35.40 5.88
C PRO A 416 -31.85 -34.14 6.15
N ARG A 417 -30.65 -34.30 6.69
CA ARG A 417 -29.71 -33.19 6.90
C ARG A 417 -29.26 -32.66 5.55
N GLY A 418 -29.20 -31.34 5.43
CA GLY A 418 -28.70 -30.72 4.22
C GLY A 418 -28.50 -29.22 4.34
N TYR A 419 -28.48 -28.53 3.21
CA TYR A 419 -28.06 -27.13 3.10
C TYR A 419 -28.80 -26.17 4.04
N ARG A 420 -30.07 -26.46 4.34
CA ARG A 420 -30.91 -25.67 5.27
C ARG A 420 -30.45 -25.75 6.73
N ASN A 421 -29.71 -26.78 7.13
CA ASN A 421 -29.13 -26.88 8.46
C ASN A 421 -28.13 -25.76 8.71
N PHE A 422 -27.43 -25.30 7.68
CA PHE A 422 -26.38 -24.29 7.78
C PHE A 422 -26.88 -22.86 7.60
N SER A 423 -28.19 -22.62 7.51
CA SER A 423 -28.74 -21.31 7.12
C SER A 423 -28.24 -20.15 7.99
N LYS A 424 -28.18 -20.34 9.32
CA LYS A 424 -27.73 -19.28 10.26
C LYS A 424 -26.24 -18.99 10.13
N ILE A 425 -25.40 -20.01 9.95
CA ILE A 425 -23.96 -19.82 9.80
C ILE A 425 -23.63 -19.19 8.44
N LEU A 426 -24.36 -19.57 7.39
CA LEU A 426 -24.24 -18.97 6.06
C LEU A 426 -24.67 -17.50 6.05
N GLU A 427 -25.72 -17.14 6.78
CA GLU A 427 -26.17 -15.76 6.98
C GLU A 427 -25.12 -14.96 7.77
N TYR A 428 -24.59 -15.51 8.85
CA TYR A 428 -23.57 -14.88 9.68
C TYR A 428 -22.27 -14.53 8.91
N TYR A 429 -21.89 -15.35 7.92
CA TYR A 429 -20.72 -15.11 7.07
C TYR A 429 -21.03 -14.38 5.75
N ALA A 430 -22.29 -14.02 5.49
CA ALA A 430 -22.66 -13.24 4.29
C ALA A 430 -21.93 -11.88 4.18
N PRO A 431 -21.66 -11.12 5.27
CA PRO A 431 -20.90 -9.88 5.19
C PRO A 431 -19.48 -10.07 4.63
N PHE A 432 -18.80 -11.16 4.99
CA PHE A 432 -17.47 -11.47 4.46
C PHE A 432 -17.51 -11.78 2.96
N ARG A 433 -18.44 -12.65 2.51
CA ARG A 433 -18.57 -12.96 1.08
C ARG A 433 -18.93 -11.72 0.26
N THR A 434 -19.79 -10.86 0.81
CA THR A 434 -20.11 -9.55 0.24
C THR A 434 -18.86 -8.67 0.11
N ALA A 435 -18.01 -8.62 1.14
CA ALA A 435 -16.76 -7.87 1.10
C ALA A 435 -15.79 -8.40 0.04
N VAL A 436 -15.65 -9.73 -0.11
CA VAL A 436 -14.86 -10.35 -1.18
C VAL A 436 -15.40 -9.95 -2.55
N ASN A 437 -16.72 -10.04 -2.77
CA ASN A 437 -17.35 -9.63 -4.02
C ASN A 437 -17.16 -8.13 -4.32
N ASN A 438 -17.27 -7.27 -3.30
CA ASN A 438 -17.08 -5.83 -3.43
C ASN A 438 -15.63 -5.48 -3.79
N TYR A 439 -14.65 -6.13 -3.16
CA TYR A 439 -13.24 -5.99 -3.51
C TYR A 439 -12.98 -6.37 -4.97
N LEU A 440 -13.48 -7.54 -5.40
CA LEU A 440 -13.29 -8.00 -6.78
C LEU A 440 -13.98 -7.06 -7.80
N THR A 441 -15.18 -6.60 -7.48
CA THR A 441 -15.91 -5.62 -8.30
C THR A 441 -15.16 -4.29 -8.39
N ASN A 442 -14.55 -3.82 -7.29
CA ASN A 442 -13.72 -2.62 -7.29
C ASN A 442 -12.49 -2.79 -8.19
N ARG A 443 -11.77 -3.92 -8.06
CA ARG A 443 -10.62 -4.27 -8.92
C ARG A 443 -11.00 -4.27 -10.40
N GLU A 444 -12.21 -4.69 -10.75
CA GLU A 444 -12.71 -4.72 -12.14
C GLU A 444 -13.10 -3.35 -12.68
N MET A 445 -13.54 -2.44 -11.81
CA MET A 445 -14.12 -1.14 -12.20
C MET A 445 -13.13 0.01 -12.20
N VAL A 446 -11.99 -0.11 -11.52
CA VAL A 446 -10.94 0.91 -11.47
C VAL A 446 -9.86 0.53 -12.49
N PRO A 447 -9.82 1.17 -13.67
CA PRO A 447 -8.77 0.90 -14.64
C PRO A 447 -7.46 1.40 -14.06
N ASP A 448 -6.43 0.57 -14.11
CA ASP A 448 -5.09 1.03 -13.78
C ASP A 448 -4.28 1.36 -15.04
N GLY A 449 -3.80 2.59 -15.08
CA GLY A 449 -2.81 3.10 -16.04
C GLY A 449 -1.89 4.13 -15.38
N THR A 450 -1.82 4.11 -14.05
CA THR A 450 -1.00 5.05 -13.30
C THR A 450 0.33 4.36 -13.01
N PRO A 451 1.47 4.87 -13.53
CA PRO A 451 2.75 4.28 -13.21
C PRO A 451 3.09 4.49 -11.73
N PRO A 452 3.93 3.62 -11.14
CA PRO A 452 4.45 3.83 -9.80
C PRO A 452 5.16 5.19 -9.66
N ASP A 453 5.23 5.68 -8.42
CA ASP A 453 5.91 6.94 -8.13
C ASP A 453 7.37 6.96 -8.61
N SER A 454 7.87 8.16 -8.92
CA SER A 454 9.25 8.35 -9.40
C SER A 454 10.28 8.01 -8.32
N ILE A 455 11.35 7.31 -8.70
CA ILE A 455 12.39 6.93 -7.74
C ILE A 455 13.20 8.16 -7.31
N ARG A 456 13.39 8.32 -6.00
CA ARG A 456 14.18 9.40 -5.38
C ARG A 456 15.31 8.85 -4.52
N ASN A 457 16.31 9.69 -4.26
CA ASN A 457 17.46 9.40 -3.38
C ASN A 457 18.20 8.11 -3.73
N PHE A 458 18.26 7.77 -5.02
CA PHE A 458 19.02 6.62 -5.50
C PHE A 458 20.51 6.85 -5.22
N ARG A 459 21.17 5.84 -4.66
CA ARG A 459 22.60 5.85 -4.31
C ARG A 459 23.20 4.47 -4.43
N ALA A 460 24.49 4.41 -4.74
CA ALA A 460 25.27 3.19 -4.80
C ALA A 460 26.46 3.27 -3.82
N THR A 461 26.65 2.22 -3.02
CA THR A 461 27.72 2.10 -2.03
C THR A 461 28.49 0.81 -2.28
N PHE A 462 29.80 0.92 -2.39
CA PHE A 462 30.67 -0.24 -2.52
C PHE A 462 30.78 -0.99 -1.18
N ILE A 463 30.59 -2.31 -1.20
CA ILE A 463 30.76 -3.17 -0.01
C ILE A 463 32.07 -3.96 -0.11
N SER A 464 32.35 -4.57 -1.27
CA SER A 464 33.59 -5.31 -1.56
C SER A 464 33.71 -5.59 -3.05
N ASP A 465 34.82 -6.23 -3.45
CA ASP A 465 35.29 -6.53 -4.81
C ASP A 465 34.21 -7.10 -5.74
N THR A 466 33.17 -7.71 -5.17
CA THR A 466 32.08 -8.41 -5.88
C THR A 466 30.67 -8.00 -5.45
N PHE A 467 30.53 -7.05 -4.51
CA PHE A 467 29.26 -6.65 -3.90
C PHE A 467 29.03 -5.14 -3.94
N MET A 468 27.88 -4.72 -4.48
CA MET A 468 27.43 -3.33 -4.54
C MET A 468 26.10 -3.17 -3.82
N ALA A 469 26.04 -2.35 -2.77
CA ALA A 469 24.79 -1.93 -2.15
C ALA A 469 24.17 -0.80 -2.97
N LEU A 470 22.87 -0.90 -3.25
CA LEU A 470 22.07 0.15 -3.85
C LEU A 470 20.97 0.53 -2.87
N ALA A 471 20.60 1.81 -2.81
CA ALA A 471 19.50 2.27 -1.95
C ALA A 471 18.73 3.43 -2.57
N TRP A 472 17.44 3.54 -2.27
CA TRP A 472 16.51 4.55 -2.78
C TRP A 472 15.39 4.82 -1.76
N THR A 473 14.55 5.82 -2.04
CA THR A 473 13.28 6.02 -1.32
C THR A 473 12.21 5.09 -1.91
N PRO A 474 11.51 4.29 -1.08
CA PRO A 474 10.40 3.46 -1.53
C PRO A 474 9.34 4.25 -2.30
N VAL A 475 8.59 3.56 -3.14
CA VAL A 475 7.50 4.15 -3.94
C VAL A 475 6.18 3.62 -3.41
N GLU A 476 5.10 4.35 -3.63
CA GLU A 476 3.77 3.88 -3.27
C GLU A 476 2.98 3.59 -4.56
N ASP A 477 2.44 2.39 -4.66
CA ASP A 477 1.64 1.96 -5.79
C ASP A 477 0.76 0.76 -5.41
N THR A 478 -0.53 0.82 -5.76
CA THR A 478 -1.52 -0.19 -5.33
C THR A 478 -1.38 -1.56 -5.98
N ASN A 479 -0.60 -1.68 -7.05
CA ASN A 479 -0.36 -2.90 -7.81
C ASN A 479 1.11 -3.02 -8.23
N PHE A 480 2.00 -2.45 -7.41
CA PHE A 480 3.45 -2.59 -7.50
C PHE A 480 3.87 -4.04 -7.76
N LYS A 481 4.81 -4.24 -8.69
CA LYS A 481 5.34 -5.58 -8.99
C LYS A 481 6.78 -5.74 -8.56
N THR A 482 7.65 -4.82 -8.99
CA THR A 482 9.07 -4.93 -8.68
C THR A 482 9.84 -3.63 -8.91
N TYR A 483 10.95 -3.47 -8.19
CA TYR A 483 12.03 -2.59 -8.59
C TYR A 483 12.93 -3.26 -9.63
N LYS A 484 13.21 -2.55 -10.73
CA LYS A 484 14.18 -2.94 -11.75
C LYS A 484 15.42 -2.07 -11.62
N VAL A 485 16.55 -2.69 -11.31
CA VAL A 485 17.86 -2.04 -11.34
C VAL A 485 18.54 -2.35 -12.66
N TYR A 486 18.69 -1.34 -13.50
CA TYR A 486 19.44 -1.40 -14.74
C TYR A 486 20.91 -1.13 -14.47
N TYR A 487 21.82 -1.92 -15.05
CA TYR A 487 23.25 -1.70 -14.93
C TYR A 487 24.00 -1.98 -16.24
N ASP A 488 24.98 -1.14 -16.58
CA ASP A 488 25.80 -1.31 -17.79
C ASP A 488 27.14 -0.55 -17.67
N THR A 489 28.15 -0.98 -18.42
CA THR A 489 29.43 -0.25 -18.57
C THR A 489 29.29 1.00 -19.46
N GLY A 490 28.27 1.03 -20.32
CA GLY A 490 27.87 2.20 -21.12
C GLY A 490 26.65 2.92 -20.56
N PRO A 491 26.09 3.92 -21.28
CA PRO A 491 24.80 4.51 -20.92
C PRO A 491 23.70 3.45 -20.86
N ILE A 492 22.83 3.54 -19.85
CA ILE A 492 21.69 2.61 -19.71
C ILE A 492 20.74 2.73 -20.90
N THR A 493 20.43 1.58 -21.51
CA THR A 493 19.46 1.44 -22.60
C THR A 493 18.40 0.39 -22.23
N GLN A 494 17.37 0.22 -23.08
CA GLN A 494 16.36 -0.85 -22.89
C GLN A 494 16.95 -2.26 -23.00
N GLU A 495 18.14 -2.42 -23.59
CA GLU A 495 18.83 -3.72 -23.72
C GLU A 495 19.83 -3.96 -22.58
N SER A 496 19.99 -3.00 -21.65
CA SER A 496 20.91 -3.14 -20.53
C SER A 496 20.43 -4.23 -19.56
N PRO A 497 21.35 -5.00 -18.96
CA PRO A 497 21.01 -5.97 -17.93
C PRO A 497 20.13 -5.39 -16.81
N VAL A 498 19.13 -6.17 -16.40
CA VAL A 498 18.19 -5.83 -15.33
C VAL A 498 18.40 -6.78 -14.15
N TRP A 499 18.41 -6.21 -12.95
CA TRP A 499 18.34 -6.92 -11.68
C TRP A 499 16.98 -6.63 -11.03
N ASP A 500 16.15 -7.64 -10.88
CA ASP A 500 14.76 -7.51 -10.38
C ASP A 500 14.41 -8.64 -9.38
N PHE A 501 13.12 -8.84 -9.10
CA PHE A 501 12.66 -9.87 -8.16
C PHE A 501 13.11 -11.30 -8.49
N SER A 502 13.45 -11.59 -9.75
CA SER A 502 14.00 -12.89 -10.15
C SER A 502 15.43 -13.11 -9.64
N ASN A 503 16.14 -12.01 -9.36
CA ASN A 503 17.47 -12.00 -8.77
C ASN A 503 17.43 -11.84 -7.25
N ASP A 504 16.54 -10.98 -6.74
CA ASP A 504 16.32 -10.73 -5.32
C ASP A 504 14.82 -10.54 -5.04
N ALA A 505 14.19 -11.57 -4.48
CA ALA A 505 12.75 -11.59 -4.20
C ALA A 505 12.26 -10.41 -3.34
N HIS A 506 13.11 -9.78 -2.51
CA HIS A 506 12.71 -8.61 -1.71
C HIS A 506 12.41 -7.38 -2.58
N LEU A 507 12.86 -7.36 -3.84
CA LEU A 507 12.54 -6.27 -4.77
C LEU A 507 11.07 -6.27 -5.20
N SER A 508 10.26 -7.28 -4.84
CA SER A 508 8.81 -7.23 -4.99
C SER A 508 8.10 -6.59 -3.78
N ASP A 509 8.78 -6.33 -2.67
CA ASP A 509 8.23 -5.52 -1.57
C ASP A 509 8.29 -4.04 -1.97
N MET A 510 7.12 -3.42 -2.11
CA MET A 510 6.98 -2.00 -2.40
C MET A 510 7.66 -1.10 -1.34
N ARG A 511 7.84 -1.58 -0.11
CA ARG A 511 8.52 -0.84 0.98
C ARG A 511 10.04 -0.99 0.92
N GLN A 512 10.57 -1.81 0.01
CA GLN A 512 12.00 -2.04 -0.11
C GLN A 512 12.72 -0.75 -0.51
N SER A 513 13.78 -0.45 0.22
CA SER A 513 14.58 0.78 0.04
C SER A 513 16.03 0.51 -0.36
N SER A 514 16.41 -0.75 -0.54
CA SER A 514 17.78 -1.13 -0.90
C SER A 514 17.88 -2.55 -1.46
N THR A 515 18.98 -2.86 -2.13
CA THR A 515 19.38 -4.23 -2.50
C THR A 515 20.89 -4.33 -2.61
N VAL A 516 21.42 -5.55 -2.64
CA VAL A 516 22.85 -5.81 -2.84
C VAL A 516 23.04 -6.65 -4.09
N LEU A 517 23.66 -6.06 -5.11
CA LEU A 517 24.05 -6.76 -6.32
C LEU A 517 25.35 -7.54 -6.05
N GLN A 518 25.40 -8.77 -6.56
CA GLN A 518 26.51 -9.69 -6.38
C GLN A 518 27.04 -10.16 -7.73
N ASN A 519 28.29 -10.65 -7.77
CA ASN A 519 28.92 -11.21 -8.98
C ASN A 519 29.01 -10.21 -10.14
N LEU A 520 29.19 -8.92 -9.83
CA LEU A 520 29.40 -7.89 -10.85
C LEU A 520 30.76 -8.09 -11.56
N PRO A 521 30.88 -7.68 -12.85
CA PRO A 521 32.14 -7.78 -13.57
C PRO A 521 33.26 -7.00 -12.87
N GLU A 522 34.39 -7.66 -12.60
CA GLU A 522 35.58 -7.02 -12.04
C GLU A 522 36.14 -5.94 -13.00
N LEU A 523 36.56 -4.79 -12.46
CA LEU A 523 37.39 -3.77 -13.11
C LEU A 523 36.74 -2.90 -14.22
N THR A 524 35.41 -2.72 -14.23
CA THR A 524 34.76 -1.74 -15.12
C THR A 524 33.79 -0.82 -14.37
N PRO A 525 33.83 0.50 -14.61
CA PRO A 525 32.83 1.41 -14.06
C PRO A 525 31.45 1.02 -14.61
N LEU A 526 30.47 0.95 -13.72
CA LEU A 526 29.09 0.62 -14.07
C LEU A 526 28.21 1.84 -13.82
N ASN A 527 27.36 2.14 -14.79
CA ASN A 527 26.22 3.00 -14.63
C ASN A 527 25.08 2.19 -14.03
N PHE A 528 24.37 2.77 -13.07
CA PHE A 528 23.17 2.22 -12.49
C PHE A 528 22.01 3.18 -12.67
N ARG A 529 20.83 2.63 -12.92
CA ARG A 529 19.55 3.33 -12.82
C ARG A 529 18.52 2.39 -12.20
N VAL A 530 17.52 2.92 -11.52
CA VAL A 530 16.44 2.12 -10.96
C VAL A 530 15.09 2.67 -11.39
N ALA A 531 14.15 1.79 -11.68
CA ALA A 531 12.75 2.11 -11.91
C ALA A 531 11.87 1.16 -11.09
N ALA A 532 10.61 1.53 -10.91
CA ALA A 532 9.58 0.66 -10.38
C ALA A 532 8.60 0.28 -11.50
N THR A 533 8.12 -0.94 -11.50
CA THR A 533 7.12 -1.42 -12.45
C THR A 533 5.96 -2.04 -11.70
N ASP A 534 4.74 -1.85 -12.19
CA ASP A 534 3.53 -2.48 -11.67
C ASP A 534 3.17 -3.79 -12.41
N HIS A 535 2.11 -4.46 -11.97
CA HIS A 535 1.60 -5.68 -12.59
C HIS A 535 0.92 -5.45 -13.96
N TYR A 536 0.57 -4.20 -14.31
CA TYR A 536 0.00 -3.80 -15.61
C TYR A 536 1.07 -3.40 -16.64
N GLY A 537 2.33 -3.34 -16.22
CA GLY A 537 3.48 -3.00 -17.06
C GLY A 537 3.75 -1.51 -17.20
N ASN A 538 3.10 -0.65 -16.39
CA ASN A 538 3.50 0.75 -16.34
C ASN A 538 4.79 0.87 -15.51
N GLU A 539 5.70 1.74 -15.97
CA GLU A 539 7.00 1.93 -15.35
C GLU A 539 7.11 3.38 -14.85
N SER A 540 7.67 3.55 -13.65
CA SER A 540 7.92 4.86 -13.09
C SER A 540 8.95 5.64 -13.89
N ILE A 541 9.06 6.94 -13.61
CA ILE A 541 10.19 7.72 -14.11
C ILE A 541 11.47 7.11 -13.53
N ILE A 542 12.27 6.52 -14.41
CA ILE A 542 13.56 5.91 -14.08
C ILE A 542 14.51 6.95 -13.47
N SER A 543 15.22 6.56 -12.40
CA SER A 543 16.12 7.43 -11.65
C SER A 543 17.20 8.08 -12.51
N ASP A 544 17.89 9.08 -11.98
CA ASP A 544 19.14 9.57 -12.58
C ASP A 544 20.20 8.45 -12.62
N SER A 545 21.15 8.59 -13.56
CA SER A 545 22.27 7.65 -13.72
C SER A 545 23.33 7.89 -12.66
N ILE A 546 23.77 6.82 -12.01
CA ILE A 546 24.87 6.84 -11.04
C ILE A 546 26.03 6.05 -11.62
N LEU A 547 27.19 6.69 -11.77
CA LEU A 547 28.43 6.04 -12.16
C LEU A 547 29.21 5.65 -10.89
N ASN A 548 29.60 4.38 -10.73
CA ASN A 548 30.37 3.95 -9.56
C ASN A 548 31.54 3.00 -9.93
N TYR A 549 32.61 3.03 -9.13
CA TYR A 549 33.83 2.22 -9.29
C TYR A 549 33.89 1.09 -8.25
N ILE A 550 34.52 -0.04 -8.60
CA ILE A 550 34.96 -1.09 -7.64
C ILE A 550 36.44 -0.77 -7.29
N PRO A 551 36.76 -0.17 -6.13
CA PRO A 551 38.12 0.28 -5.83
C PRO A 551 39.01 -0.84 -5.26
N ASN A 552 40.29 -0.78 -5.59
CA ASN A 552 41.37 -1.60 -5.03
C ASN A 552 41.73 -1.08 -3.62
N LEU A 553 42.04 -1.96 -2.67
CA LEU A 553 42.44 -1.62 -1.29
C LEU A 553 43.79 -0.85 -1.25
N GLU A 554 43.74 0.49 -1.27
CA GLU A 554 44.81 1.38 -0.80
C GLU A 554 44.37 2.16 0.46
N ALA A 555 45.32 2.84 1.11
CA ALA A 555 45.20 3.43 2.46
C ALA A 555 43.91 4.26 2.68
N PRO A 556 43.34 4.26 3.90
CA PRO A 556 42.06 4.92 4.15
C PRO A 556 42.15 6.44 4.01
N ASP A 557 41.42 7.00 3.05
CA ASP A 557 41.23 8.44 2.94
C ASP A 557 40.27 8.92 4.03
N ILE A 558 40.79 9.74 4.95
CA ILE A 558 40.00 10.32 6.04
C ILE A 558 39.87 11.80 5.76
N TYR A 559 38.63 12.20 5.46
CA TYR A 559 38.29 13.59 5.25
C TYR A 559 37.72 14.13 6.55
N HIS A 560 38.24 15.26 7.02
CA HIS A 560 37.58 16.02 8.05
C HIS A 560 37.23 17.39 7.51
N ARG A 561 36.05 17.87 7.87
CA ARG A 561 35.77 19.28 7.67
C ARG A 561 36.73 20.05 8.58
N MET A 562 37.62 20.86 8.03
CA MET A 562 38.47 21.71 8.86
C MET A 562 37.57 22.53 9.78
N LEU A 563 37.94 22.63 11.05
CA LEU A 563 37.30 23.57 11.95
C LEU A 563 37.54 24.94 11.34
N GLY A 564 36.51 25.58 10.80
CA GLY A 564 36.61 26.93 10.26
C GLY A 564 37.13 27.90 11.34
N SER A 565 37.48 29.11 10.95
CA SER A 565 37.77 30.14 11.96
C SER A 565 36.48 30.46 12.74
N TYR A 566 36.49 30.30 14.07
CA TYR A 566 35.29 30.41 14.92
C TYR A 566 35.37 31.59 15.90
N PRO A 567 34.26 32.32 16.14
CA PRO A 567 34.18 33.30 17.22
C PRO A 567 34.30 32.63 18.59
N LEU A 568 35.06 33.23 19.53
CA LEU A 568 35.29 32.65 20.86
C LEU A 568 33.99 32.41 21.67
N GLU A 569 32.95 33.17 21.37
CA GLU A 569 31.63 33.14 22.02
C GLU A 569 30.68 32.04 21.49
N ASN A 570 30.96 31.47 20.31
CA ASN A 570 30.22 30.36 19.70
C ASN A 570 30.86 28.99 19.94
N TRP A 571 31.75 28.92 20.92
CA TRP A 571 32.28 27.66 21.41
C TRP A 571 31.21 26.90 22.20
N PRO A 572 31.19 25.56 22.11
CA PRO A 572 32.15 24.68 21.43
C PRO A 572 31.87 24.39 19.93
N PRO A 573 32.89 24.40 19.02
CA PRO A 573 32.68 24.00 17.64
C PRO A 573 32.46 22.48 17.51
N GLN A 574 31.63 22.09 16.54
CA GLN A 574 31.45 20.69 16.15
C GLN A 574 32.48 20.30 15.09
N ILE A 575 33.27 19.27 15.37
CA ILE A 575 34.08 18.60 14.36
C ILE A 575 33.30 17.41 13.81
N MET A 576 33.31 17.26 12.50
CA MET A 576 32.75 16.10 11.81
C MET A 576 33.86 15.47 10.96
N LEU A 577 34.14 14.20 11.22
CA LEU A 577 35.02 13.38 10.43
C LEU A 577 34.18 12.46 9.56
N GLU A 578 34.58 12.29 8.31
CA GLU A 578 34.02 11.33 7.37
C GLU A 578 35.10 10.33 6.97
N ASN A 579 34.95 9.09 7.43
CA ASN A 579 35.74 7.96 7.00
C ASN A 579 35.21 7.50 5.64
N THR A 580 36.03 7.62 4.60
CA THR A 580 35.66 7.13 3.25
C THR A 580 36.22 5.75 2.97
N SER A 581 36.92 5.14 3.93
CA SER A 581 37.43 3.77 3.84
C SER A 581 36.49 2.73 4.46
N VAL A 582 36.73 1.46 4.13
CA VAL A 582 35.95 0.30 4.58
C VAL A 582 36.38 -0.21 5.98
N ILE A 583 37.25 0.51 6.69
CA ILE A 583 37.84 0.08 7.97
C ILE A 583 37.05 0.67 9.15
N ASP A 584 36.65 -0.18 10.10
CA ASP A 584 35.88 0.19 11.29
C ASP A 584 36.79 0.52 12.51
N PHE A 585 36.47 1.57 13.27
CA PHE A 585 37.34 2.13 14.31
C PHE A 585 36.75 1.94 15.73
N ASP A 586 37.60 1.57 16.69
CA ASP A 586 37.24 1.35 18.12
C ASP A 586 37.11 2.67 18.90
N SER A 587 37.92 3.67 18.57
CA SER A 587 37.75 5.03 19.10
C SER A 587 38.42 6.09 18.23
N VAL A 588 37.84 7.28 18.20
CA VAL A 588 38.34 8.45 17.48
C VAL A 588 38.39 9.64 18.44
N TRP A 589 39.49 10.39 18.46
CA TRP A 589 39.62 11.57 19.32
C TRP A 589 40.46 12.68 18.67
N VAL A 590 40.23 13.91 19.10
CA VAL A 590 40.98 15.09 18.69
C VAL A 590 41.87 15.55 19.83
N GLN A 591 43.15 15.79 19.53
CA GLN A 591 44.13 16.38 20.45
C GLN A 591 44.44 17.81 20.01
N VAL A 592 44.27 18.77 20.92
CA VAL A 592 44.47 20.20 20.66
C VAL A 592 45.81 20.65 21.24
N PHE A 593 46.47 21.59 20.55
CA PHE A 593 47.75 22.17 20.91
C PHE A 593 47.73 23.70 20.73
N ASN A 594 48.50 24.42 21.55
CA ASN A 594 48.87 25.81 21.28
C ASN A 594 49.77 25.89 20.03
N SER A 595 49.92 27.10 19.48
CA SER A 595 50.81 27.40 18.35
C SER A 595 52.30 27.05 18.60
N ASP A 596 52.72 26.93 19.87
CA ASP A 596 54.06 26.47 20.27
C ASP A 596 54.19 24.94 20.42
N GLY A 597 53.10 24.19 20.17
CA GLY A 597 53.05 22.74 20.25
C GLY A 597 52.72 22.18 21.64
N THR A 598 52.42 23.02 22.64
CA THR A 598 52.00 22.53 23.96
C THR A 598 50.57 21.98 23.93
N PRO A 599 50.30 20.75 24.43
CA PRO A 599 48.96 20.15 24.38
C PRO A 599 48.00 20.84 25.35
N LEU A 600 46.81 21.19 24.86
CA LEU A 600 45.77 21.93 25.59
C LEU A 600 44.61 21.06 26.07
N GLY A 601 44.27 19.98 25.33
CA GLY A 601 43.13 19.12 25.69
C GLY A 601 42.88 18.01 24.67
N ARG A 602 42.18 16.96 25.12
CA ARG A 602 41.73 15.81 24.31
C ARG A 602 40.21 15.74 24.33
N TYR A 603 39.59 15.53 23.16
CA TYR A 603 38.14 15.41 23.00
C TYR A 603 37.83 14.15 22.20
N ASP A 604 37.15 13.19 22.81
CA ASP A 604 36.70 11.98 22.11
C ASP A 604 35.49 12.33 21.21
N LEU A 605 35.42 11.73 20.03
CA LEU A 605 34.29 11.89 19.11
C LEU A 605 33.35 10.70 19.25
N GLU A 606 32.06 10.96 19.09
CA GLU A 606 31.02 9.95 19.13
C GLU A 606 30.61 9.56 17.69
N PRO A 607 30.28 8.29 17.45
CA PRO A 607 29.78 7.86 16.15
C PRO A 607 28.41 8.49 15.88
N TYR A 608 28.29 9.23 14.78
CA TYR A 608 27.04 9.81 14.28
C TYR A 608 26.39 8.90 13.23
N SER A 609 27.22 8.23 12.41
CA SER A 609 26.84 7.16 11.48
C SER A 609 28.03 6.21 11.26
N TRP A 610 27.83 5.14 10.49
CA TRP A 610 28.87 4.15 10.15
C TRP A 610 30.14 4.76 9.53
N THR A 611 30.02 5.89 8.84
CA THR A 611 31.15 6.60 8.22
C THR A 611 31.45 7.94 8.89
N ARG A 612 30.63 8.42 9.82
CA ARG A 612 30.77 9.77 10.38
C ARG A 612 30.91 9.77 11.89
N TRP A 613 31.94 10.46 12.36
CA TRP A 613 32.19 10.71 13.77
C TRP A 613 32.01 12.20 14.04
N ILE A 614 31.22 12.53 15.05
CA ILE A 614 30.94 13.91 15.44
C ILE A 614 31.35 14.12 16.90
N GLY A 615 31.92 15.28 17.20
CA GLY A 615 32.14 15.64 18.58
C GLY A 615 32.25 17.14 18.73
N THR A 616 32.02 17.57 19.97
CA THR A 616 31.93 18.97 20.32
C THR A 616 33.17 19.32 21.15
N MET A 617 34.04 20.17 20.62
CA MET A 617 35.31 20.50 21.29
C MET A 617 35.09 21.60 22.33
N GLY A 618 35.34 21.34 23.62
CA GLY A 618 35.16 22.34 24.70
C GLY A 618 36.30 23.37 24.80
N VAL A 619 36.02 24.62 25.22
CA VAL A 619 37.01 25.73 25.20
C VAL A 619 38.32 25.30 25.89
N PRO A 620 39.49 25.36 25.22
CA PRO A 620 40.74 24.94 25.81
C PRO A 620 41.10 25.91 26.93
N GLU A 621 41.49 25.38 28.09
CA GLU A 621 41.96 26.22 29.18
C GLU A 621 43.23 26.95 28.71
N ASN A 622 43.27 28.28 28.87
CA ASN A 622 44.38 29.19 28.56
C ASN A 622 44.44 29.84 27.15
N ILE A 623 43.34 29.95 26.39
CA ILE A 623 43.30 30.89 25.25
C ILE A 623 43.37 32.33 25.80
N ALA A 624 44.38 33.09 25.36
CA ALA A 624 44.72 34.40 25.93
C ALA A 624 44.13 35.58 25.15
N SER A 625 43.80 35.42 23.85
CA SER A 625 43.22 36.50 23.03
C SER A 625 42.43 36.02 21.79
N ALA A 626 41.54 36.89 21.26
CA ALA A 626 40.78 36.68 20.01
C ALA A 626 41.62 36.80 18.72
N THR A 627 42.89 36.38 18.78
CA THR A 627 43.81 36.28 17.64
C THR A 627 44.71 35.04 17.73
N ASP A 628 44.56 34.22 18.76
CA ASP A 628 45.39 33.05 18.99
C ASP A 628 45.05 31.96 17.94
N THR A 629 46.08 31.29 17.41
CA THR A 629 45.96 30.16 16.48
C THR A 629 46.05 28.86 17.25
N ILE A 630 45.07 27.98 17.05
CA ILE A 630 44.99 26.69 17.72
C ILE A 630 45.25 25.58 16.71
N LEU A 631 46.14 24.67 17.06
CA LEU A 631 46.49 23.48 16.26
C LEU A 631 45.69 22.29 16.80
N TYR A 632 45.25 21.39 15.91
CA TYR A 632 44.68 20.12 16.35
C TYR A 632 45.17 18.95 15.49
N LYS A 633 45.17 17.77 16.09
CA LYS A 633 45.46 16.49 15.43
C LYS A 633 44.36 15.49 15.72
N VAL A 634 43.89 14.80 14.69
CA VAL A 634 42.94 13.70 14.81
C VAL A 634 43.69 12.40 15.09
N TRP A 635 43.20 11.59 16.01
CA TRP A 635 43.77 10.30 16.37
C TRP A 635 42.69 9.21 16.31
N LEU A 636 43.11 8.03 15.88
CA LEU A 636 42.23 6.89 15.61
C LEU A 636 42.83 5.64 16.24
N LYS A 637 41.97 4.72 16.68
CA LYS A 637 42.34 3.40 17.16
C LYS A 637 41.43 2.36 16.50
N GLU A 638 42.02 1.40 15.81
CA GLU A 638 41.34 0.34 15.05
C GLU A 638 40.77 -0.78 15.95
N ILE A 639 39.74 -1.48 15.47
CA ILE A 639 39.21 -2.70 16.09
C ILE A 639 40.26 -3.83 15.99
N ALA A 640 40.60 -4.43 17.13
CA ALA A 640 41.74 -5.32 17.32
C ALA A 640 41.63 -6.71 16.65
N MET A 641 41.55 -6.80 15.32
CA MET A 641 41.71 -8.07 14.59
C MET A 641 42.96 -8.15 13.69
N ILE A 642 43.70 -7.06 13.50
CA ILE A 642 44.97 -7.05 12.72
C ILE A 642 46.01 -6.20 13.50
N ASN A 643 47.24 -6.70 13.67
CA ASN A 643 48.36 -6.11 14.45
C ASN A 643 48.72 -4.63 14.13
N PRO A 644 49.67 -4.02 14.89
CA PRO A 644 49.49 -3.16 16.07
C PRO A 644 48.89 -1.77 15.72
N PRO A 645 48.43 -0.94 16.70
CA PRO A 645 47.72 0.31 16.40
C PRO A 645 48.63 1.30 15.65
N TYR A 646 48.34 1.53 14.38
CA TYR A 646 48.88 2.65 13.65
C TYR A 646 48.07 3.90 14.00
N SER A 647 48.74 4.95 14.43
CA SER A 647 48.16 6.28 14.57
C SER A 647 48.36 7.06 13.26
N TYR A 648 47.28 7.47 12.62
CA TYR A 648 47.32 8.28 11.40
C TYR A 648 46.81 9.70 11.71
N PRO A 649 47.69 10.67 11.99
CA PRO A 649 47.27 12.03 12.29
C PRO A 649 46.95 12.82 11.01
N ALA A 650 45.72 13.28 10.88
CA ALA A 650 45.40 14.45 10.05
C ALA A 650 45.58 15.72 10.92
N GLU A 651 46.25 16.74 10.37
CA GLU A 651 46.56 18.00 11.06
C GLU A 651 45.74 19.15 10.48
N GLY A 652 45.23 20.03 11.34
CA GLY A 652 44.51 21.23 10.92
C GLY A 652 44.75 22.41 11.88
N TYR A 653 44.45 23.63 11.43
CA TYR A 653 44.52 24.85 12.22
C TYR A 653 43.22 25.64 12.11
N PHE A 654 42.85 26.38 13.17
CA PHE A 654 41.76 27.36 13.10
C PHE A 654 42.11 28.64 13.86
N LEU A 655 41.55 29.77 13.40
CA LEU A 655 41.74 31.09 13.99
C LEU A 655 40.56 31.41 14.92
N CYS A 656 40.83 31.88 16.13
CA CYS A 656 39.80 32.50 16.95
C CYS A 656 39.46 33.89 16.40
N LEU A 657 38.21 34.08 15.98
CA LEU A 657 37.73 35.35 15.42
C LEU A 657 37.08 36.23 16.48
N PRO A 658 37.13 37.57 16.33
CA PRO A 658 36.28 38.46 17.08
C PRO A 658 34.88 38.52 16.44
N SER A 659 33.90 37.87 17.07
CA SER A 659 32.44 38.01 16.83
C SER A 659 31.81 37.41 15.54
N HIS A 660 30.48 37.47 15.47
CA HIS A 660 29.53 36.43 15.04
C HIS A 660 29.28 36.20 13.52
N GLU A 661 29.94 36.91 12.60
CA GLU A 661 29.44 36.99 11.21
C GLU A 661 30.56 36.96 10.15
N SER A 662 31.03 35.78 9.71
CA SER A 662 31.95 35.69 8.56
C SER A 662 31.57 34.56 7.60
N ARG A 663 31.42 34.84 6.30
CA ARG A 663 31.28 33.85 5.20
C ARG A 663 32.43 33.99 4.19
N LEU A 664 32.88 32.86 3.63
CA LEU A 664 33.90 32.76 2.58
C LEU A 664 33.25 32.68 1.18
N TRP A 665 33.78 33.42 0.21
CA TRP A 665 33.30 33.47 -1.18
C TRP A 665 34.05 32.52 -2.11
N ILE A 666 35.38 32.46 -1.97
CA ILE A 666 36.23 31.43 -2.54
C ILE A 666 36.96 30.84 -1.36
N ASP A 667 36.94 29.51 -1.25
CA ASP A 667 37.76 28.72 -0.33
C ASP A 667 38.26 27.55 -1.17
N SER A 668 39.45 27.72 -1.74
CA SER A 668 40.04 26.72 -2.61
C SER A 668 41.45 26.41 -2.15
N ASP A 669 41.62 25.17 -1.73
CA ASP A 669 42.90 24.50 -1.50
C ASP A 669 43.54 24.00 -2.80
N LEU A 670 42.93 24.30 -3.96
CA LEU A 670 43.41 23.95 -5.31
C LEU A 670 43.52 22.45 -5.60
N GLU A 671 42.95 21.56 -4.78
CA GLU A 671 43.15 20.12 -4.95
C GLU A 671 42.22 19.48 -5.98
N MET A 672 40.96 19.91 -6.01
CA MET A 672 39.94 19.37 -6.91
C MET A 672 39.70 20.23 -8.15
N SER A 673 40.12 21.50 -8.12
CA SER A 673 39.98 22.43 -9.25
C SER A 673 41.04 23.52 -9.21
N ASP A 674 41.23 24.19 -10.33
CA ASP A 674 42.13 25.34 -10.48
C ASP A 674 41.49 26.68 -10.05
N ALA A 675 40.32 26.60 -9.39
CA ALA A 675 39.48 27.70 -8.94
C ALA A 675 39.04 28.67 -10.07
N ASP A 676 38.94 28.17 -11.30
CA ASP A 676 38.53 28.93 -12.50
C ASP A 676 39.45 30.13 -12.81
N PHE A 677 40.70 30.10 -12.35
CA PHE A 677 41.67 31.15 -12.68
C PHE A 677 42.12 31.05 -14.14
N ASP A 678 42.25 32.19 -14.82
CA ASP A 678 42.74 32.28 -16.20
C ASP A 678 44.26 32.59 -16.23
N PRO A 679 45.11 31.61 -16.65
CA PRO A 679 46.55 31.82 -16.81
C PRO A 679 46.88 32.41 -18.19
N THR A 680 47.03 33.73 -18.26
CA THR A 680 47.41 34.43 -19.50
C THR A 680 48.94 34.58 -19.64
N LEU A 681 49.51 34.05 -20.72
CA LEU A 681 50.89 34.34 -21.16
C LEU A 681 50.91 35.62 -22.01
N ILE A 682 51.79 36.57 -21.70
CA ILE A 682 51.93 37.81 -22.49
C ILE A 682 53.27 37.85 -23.23
N LEU A 683 54.39 37.58 -22.56
CA LEU A 683 55.73 37.57 -23.16
C LEU A 683 56.58 36.42 -22.60
N GLY A 684 57.47 35.86 -23.43
CA GLY A 684 58.36 34.76 -23.06
C GLY A 684 57.70 33.38 -23.11
N THR A 685 58.26 32.41 -22.38
CA THR A 685 57.79 31.01 -22.33
C THR A 685 57.17 30.60 -20.98
N THR A 686 57.26 31.46 -19.97
CA THR A 686 56.73 31.21 -18.61
C THR A 686 55.25 31.50 -18.55
N ARG A 687 54.43 30.53 -18.12
CA ARG A 687 53.00 30.72 -17.87
C ARG A 687 52.66 30.12 -16.52
N TRP A 688 51.66 30.67 -15.84
CA TRP A 688 51.09 30.03 -14.67
C TRP A 688 50.55 28.63 -15.04
N GLN A 689 50.80 27.66 -14.18
CA GLN A 689 50.43 26.26 -14.33
C GLN A 689 49.83 25.76 -13.01
N TRP A 690 48.70 25.07 -13.10
CA TRP A 690 48.08 24.39 -11.98
C TRP A 690 48.42 22.89 -12.00
N GLY A 691 48.70 22.33 -10.83
CA GLY A 691 49.00 20.92 -10.63
C GLY A 691 50.20 20.67 -9.71
N ALA A 692 50.66 19.43 -9.67
CA ALA A 692 51.78 19.02 -8.81
C ALA A 692 53.16 19.49 -9.32
N PRO A 693 54.00 20.12 -8.47
CA PRO A 693 55.36 20.53 -8.84
C PRO A 693 56.28 19.33 -9.18
N THR A 694 57.10 19.46 -10.22
CA THR A 694 58.07 18.44 -10.68
C THR A 694 59.46 19.03 -10.97
N PRO A 695 60.49 18.79 -10.13
CA PRO A 695 60.48 17.99 -8.90
C PRO A 695 59.60 18.64 -7.81
N ALA A 696 59.17 17.86 -6.81
CA ALA A 696 58.22 18.25 -5.76
C ALA A 696 58.77 19.28 -4.75
N THR A 697 59.47 20.32 -5.23
CA THR A 697 60.08 21.36 -4.40
C THR A 697 59.83 22.75 -5.01
N PRO A 698 59.13 23.66 -4.30
CA PRO A 698 58.48 23.43 -3.00
C PRO A 698 57.34 22.41 -3.13
N ALA A 699 57.07 21.67 -2.06
CA ALA A 699 55.79 20.97 -1.95
C ALA A 699 54.68 22.04 -1.86
N PRO A 700 53.48 21.79 -2.41
CA PRO A 700 52.28 22.58 -2.12
C PRO A 700 52.11 22.82 -0.62
N HIS A 701 51.45 23.93 -0.25
CA HIS A 701 51.18 24.26 1.14
C HIS A 701 50.17 23.29 1.75
N SER A 702 49.12 22.96 1.01
CA SER A 702 48.15 21.92 1.31
C SER A 702 48.05 20.96 0.12
N GLY A 703 47.67 19.71 0.37
CA GLY A 703 47.48 18.70 -0.67
C GLY A 703 48.65 18.46 -1.65
N VAL A 704 48.33 18.35 -2.94
CA VAL A 704 49.19 17.88 -4.04
C VAL A 704 49.28 18.88 -5.19
N ASN A 705 48.32 19.81 -5.32
CA ASN A 705 48.22 20.75 -6.44
C ASN A 705 48.47 22.19 -5.98
N THR A 706 49.08 23.01 -6.83
CA THR A 706 49.29 24.44 -6.56
C THR A 706 49.39 25.21 -7.86
N TRP A 707 49.18 26.53 -7.82
CA TRP A 707 49.47 27.41 -8.96
C TRP A 707 50.92 27.87 -8.90
N ALA A 708 51.69 27.62 -9.97
CA ALA A 708 53.09 28.06 -10.06
C ALA A 708 53.43 28.71 -11.40
N THR A 709 54.37 29.67 -11.40
CA THR A 709 54.88 30.26 -12.65
C THR A 709 55.60 29.26 -13.56
N ASN A 710 56.11 28.15 -13.01
CA ASN A 710 56.53 26.97 -13.76
C ASN A 710 56.62 25.77 -12.79
N LEU A 711 55.76 24.77 -12.94
CA LEU A 711 55.78 23.58 -12.07
C LEU A 711 56.99 22.69 -12.34
N ALA A 712 57.59 22.76 -13.53
CA ALA A 712 58.64 21.85 -13.99
C ALA A 712 60.08 22.35 -13.70
N GLY A 713 60.24 23.45 -12.95
CA GLY A 713 61.54 24.05 -12.65
C GLY A 713 61.54 25.58 -12.78
N ASN A 714 62.67 26.15 -13.21
CA ASN A 714 62.82 27.61 -13.20
C ASN A 714 61.91 28.34 -14.21
N TYR A 715 61.47 29.56 -13.90
CA TYR A 715 60.86 30.43 -14.90
C TYR A 715 61.83 30.76 -16.05
N GLY A 716 61.34 31.24 -17.19
CA GLY A 716 62.14 31.71 -18.31
C GLY A 716 62.58 33.18 -18.20
N ASN A 717 63.67 33.53 -18.88
CA ASN A 717 64.10 34.92 -19.07
C ASN A 717 63.07 35.71 -19.89
N TYR A 718 62.99 37.02 -19.66
CA TYR A 718 62.16 37.97 -20.38
C TYR A 718 60.67 37.56 -20.40
N ALA A 719 60.21 37.02 -19.29
CA ALA A 719 58.87 36.51 -19.15
C ALA A 719 57.93 37.57 -18.57
N TYR A 720 56.67 37.54 -19.01
CA TYR A 720 55.58 38.29 -18.41
C TYR A 720 54.30 37.49 -18.54
N CYS A 721 53.73 37.11 -17.40
CA CYS A 721 52.52 36.30 -17.31
C CYS A 721 51.61 36.78 -16.18
N LYS A 722 50.34 36.42 -16.30
CA LYS A 722 49.27 36.85 -15.41
C LYS A 722 48.40 35.66 -15.05
N LEU A 723 47.94 35.61 -13.81
CA LEU A 723 46.91 34.67 -13.35
C LEU A 723 45.74 35.51 -12.85
N THR A 724 44.60 35.43 -13.53
CA THR A 724 43.45 36.30 -13.28
C THR A 724 42.35 35.48 -12.62
N SER A 725 41.80 35.96 -11.50
CA SER A 725 40.67 35.29 -10.85
C SER A 725 39.40 35.41 -11.69
N PRO A 726 38.37 34.58 -11.44
CA PRO A 726 37.01 34.91 -11.86
C PRO A 726 36.54 36.24 -11.24
N GLN A 727 35.40 36.74 -11.73
CA GLN A 727 34.74 37.92 -11.15
C GLN A 727 34.11 37.56 -9.81
N ILE A 728 34.34 38.39 -8.80
CA ILE A 728 33.87 38.18 -7.43
C ILE A 728 33.04 39.39 -7.04
N ASP A 729 31.73 39.20 -6.87
CA ASP A 729 30.83 40.29 -6.49
C ASP A 729 30.93 40.56 -4.99
N LEU A 730 31.32 41.77 -4.60
CA LEU A 730 31.50 42.12 -3.19
C LEU A 730 30.28 42.82 -2.59
N ASN A 731 29.19 43.01 -3.36
CA ASN A 731 27.99 43.70 -2.90
C ASN A 731 27.32 43.00 -1.70
N GLY A 732 27.01 43.76 -0.65
CA GLY A 732 26.24 43.27 0.51
C GLY A 732 27.05 42.85 1.74
N PHE A 733 28.30 43.28 1.89
CA PHE A 733 29.18 42.88 3.01
C PHE A 733 29.89 44.08 3.66
N GLY A 734 30.20 43.97 4.96
CA GLY A 734 30.76 45.08 5.77
C GLY A 734 32.30 45.17 5.80
N PHE A 735 33.00 44.04 5.91
CA PHE A 735 34.47 43.94 5.94
C PHE A 735 34.92 42.77 5.07
N GLN A 736 35.99 42.95 4.30
CA GLN A 736 36.45 41.91 3.37
C GLN A 736 37.98 41.82 3.29
N TYR A 737 38.51 40.60 3.24
CA TYR A 737 39.93 40.33 3.06
C TYR A 737 40.16 39.29 1.97
N LEU A 738 41.21 39.49 1.17
CA LEU A 738 41.81 38.44 0.35
C LEU A 738 42.96 37.81 1.12
N THR A 739 42.96 36.48 1.25
CA THR A 739 44.04 35.72 1.89
C THR A 739 44.51 34.59 0.99
N PHE A 740 45.80 34.32 0.98
CA PHE A 740 46.37 33.15 0.31
C PHE A 740 47.74 32.82 0.89
N TYR A 741 48.19 31.59 0.73
CA TYR A 741 49.57 31.21 0.98
C TYR A 741 50.41 31.34 -0.30
N HIS A 742 51.65 31.78 -0.14
CA HIS A 742 52.58 31.85 -1.25
C HIS A 742 53.99 31.41 -0.87
N TRP A 743 54.70 30.87 -1.84
CA TRP A 743 56.12 30.60 -1.76
C TRP A 743 56.80 31.22 -2.98
N TYR A 744 57.96 31.86 -2.81
CA TYR A 744 58.68 32.40 -3.95
C TYR A 744 60.19 32.37 -3.82
N ASP A 745 60.86 32.18 -4.96
CA ASP A 745 62.29 32.38 -5.16
C ASP A 745 62.54 33.07 -6.50
N MET A 746 62.94 34.33 -6.47
CA MET A 746 63.06 35.22 -7.63
C MET A 746 64.35 36.05 -7.56
N GLU A 747 64.86 36.53 -8.70
CA GLU A 747 66.10 37.31 -8.73
C GLU A 747 65.94 38.69 -8.08
N SER A 748 66.65 38.87 -6.95
CA SER A 748 66.81 40.16 -6.28
C SER A 748 68.27 40.65 -6.28
N SER A 749 68.47 41.94 -6.04
CA SER A 749 69.83 42.50 -5.99
C SER A 749 70.56 42.05 -4.72
N GLY A 750 71.67 41.32 -4.90
CA GLY A 750 72.56 40.96 -3.78
C GLY A 750 73.24 42.17 -3.11
N SER A 751 73.14 43.37 -3.70
CA SER A 751 73.77 44.61 -3.20
C SER A 751 72.80 45.62 -2.60
N ASN A 752 71.50 45.52 -2.89
CA ASN A 752 70.48 46.44 -2.38
C ASN A 752 69.22 45.66 -1.97
N PRO A 753 68.88 45.63 -0.67
CA PRO A 753 67.80 44.80 -0.13
C PRO A 753 66.39 45.26 -0.51
N THR A 754 66.23 46.37 -1.24
CA THR A 754 64.92 46.85 -1.72
C THR A 754 64.80 46.85 -3.24
N ARG A 755 65.82 46.40 -3.97
CA ARG A 755 65.81 46.34 -5.44
C ARG A 755 65.78 44.91 -5.94
N ALA A 756 64.96 44.68 -6.95
CA ALA A 756 64.84 43.40 -7.63
C ALA A 756 65.01 43.54 -9.13
N TYR A 757 65.39 42.45 -9.78
CA TYR A 757 65.41 42.33 -11.24
C TYR A 757 64.14 41.61 -11.72
N ASP A 758 63.70 40.61 -10.95
CA ASP A 758 62.48 39.82 -11.19
C ASP A 758 61.50 39.95 -10.03
N GLY A 759 60.21 39.83 -10.28
CA GLY A 759 59.23 39.89 -9.20
C GLY A 759 57.78 39.77 -9.65
N GLY A 760 56.89 39.70 -8.66
CA GLY A 760 55.45 39.73 -8.92
C GLY A 760 54.65 40.58 -7.93
N ASN A 761 53.48 41.06 -8.35
CA ASN A 761 52.53 41.79 -7.51
C ASN A 761 51.07 41.39 -7.83
N ILE A 762 50.18 41.79 -6.93
CA ILE A 762 48.75 41.55 -7.00
C ILE A 762 48.09 42.84 -7.46
N GLN A 763 47.16 42.73 -8.40
CA GLN A 763 46.34 43.84 -8.86
C GLN A 763 44.86 43.52 -8.68
N VAL A 764 44.06 44.57 -8.54
CA VAL A 764 42.61 44.52 -8.42
C VAL A 764 41.99 45.42 -9.49
N SER A 765 40.91 44.95 -10.10
CA SER A 765 40.08 45.71 -11.05
C SER A 765 38.64 45.71 -10.57
N THR A 766 37.97 46.87 -10.69
CA THR A 766 36.55 47.08 -10.37
C THR A 766 35.70 47.27 -11.63
N ASP A 767 36.31 47.19 -12.82
CA ASP A 767 35.69 47.52 -14.10
C ASP A 767 35.87 46.40 -15.14
N HIS A 768 35.84 45.14 -14.69
CA HIS A 768 35.98 43.93 -15.50
C HIS A 768 37.32 43.85 -16.27
N GLY A 769 38.40 44.30 -15.63
CA GLY A 769 39.77 44.19 -16.16
C GLY A 769 40.18 45.31 -17.11
N ASN A 770 39.38 46.38 -17.25
CA ASN A 770 39.72 47.54 -18.10
C ASN A 770 40.81 48.41 -17.45
N THR A 771 40.75 48.61 -16.14
CA THR A 771 41.77 49.30 -15.34
C THR A 771 42.18 48.47 -14.12
N TRP A 772 43.43 48.65 -13.68
CA TRP A 772 44.04 47.83 -12.63
C TRP A 772 44.79 48.71 -11.62
N ALA A 773 44.54 48.50 -10.33
CA ALA A 773 45.26 49.10 -9.22
C ALA A 773 46.11 48.04 -8.50
N ILE A 774 47.28 48.41 -7.95
CA ILE A 774 48.09 47.49 -7.15
C ILE A 774 47.44 47.29 -5.79
N LEU A 775 47.10 46.04 -5.48
CA LEU A 775 46.61 45.64 -4.17
C LEU A 775 47.80 45.39 -3.25
N THR A 776 47.83 46.04 -2.09
CA THR A 776 48.98 45.97 -1.16
C THR A 776 48.65 45.03 0.00
N PRO A 777 49.41 43.94 0.19
CA PRO A 777 49.21 43.04 1.32
C PRO A 777 49.71 43.65 2.64
N GLU A 778 49.23 43.10 3.76
CA GLU A 778 49.73 43.39 5.10
C GLU A 778 51.25 43.10 5.16
N GLY A 779 52.03 44.05 5.67
CA GLY A 779 53.50 44.02 5.59
C GLY A 779 54.10 44.56 4.28
N GLY A 780 53.28 44.76 3.24
CA GLY A 780 53.66 45.38 1.97
C GLY A 780 54.60 44.55 1.09
N TYR A 781 55.07 45.16 0.00
CA TYR A 781 56.02 44.55 -0.93
C TYR A 781 57.47 44.80 -0.50
N SER A 782 58.30 43.76 -0.59
CA SER A 782 59.69 43.79 -0.13
C SER A 782 60.65 44.52 -1.09
N HIS A 783 60.34 44.59 -2.39
CA HIS A 783 61.25 45.15 -3.40
C HIS A 783 60.54 46.02 -4.44
N THR A 784 61.33 46.76 -5.23
CA THR A 784 60.92 47.44 -6.47
C THR A 784 61.79 46.95 -7.62
N VAL A 785 61.17 46.67 -8.77
CA VAL A 785 61.89 46.20 -9.98
C VAL A 785 62.69 47.35 -10.60
N ASP A 786 64.02 47.21 -10.69
CA ASP A 786 64.95 48.21 -11.23
C ASP A 786 65.53 47.83 -12.60
N ALA A 787 65.10 46.68 -13.16
CA ALA A 787 65.44 46.28 -14.51
C ALA A 787 64.51 46.94 -15.54
N VAL A 788 65.07 47.73 -16.46
CA VAL A 788 64.30 48.36 -17.56
C VAL A 788 63.75 47.30 -18.53
N SER A 789 64.40 46.15 -18.61
CA SER A 789 63.97 45.00 -19.42
C SER A 789 62.78 44.26 -18.84
N ASN A 790 62.48 44.40 -17.55
CA ASN A 790 61.33 43.74 -16.94
C ASN A 790 60.06 44.57 -17.16
N PRO A 791 58.96 44.00 -17.69
CA PRO A 791 57.70 44.72 -17.88
C PRO A 791 57.09 45.34 -16.62
N LEU A 792 57.52 44.89 -15.43
CA LEU A 792 57.17 45.47 -14.13
C LEU A 792 58.15 46.56 -13.65
N HIS A 793 58.98 47.15 -14.53
CA HIS A 793 59.93 48.22 -14.16
C HIS A 793 59.27 49.33 -13.31
N GLN A 794 59.91 49.67 -12.19
CA GLN A 794 59.47 50.62 -11.16
C GLN A 794 58.20 50.24 -10.39
N LYS A 795 57.67 49.02 -10.56
CA LYS A 795 56.57 48.51 -9.73
C LYS A 795 57.10 47.84 -8.47
N LYS A 796 56.33 47.95 -7.39
CA LYS A 796 56.56 47.23 -6.14
C LYS A 796 56.18 45.76 -6.32
N VAL A 797 56.99 44.85 -5.80
CA VAL A 797 56.86 43.39 -6.02
C VAL A 797 57.36 42.58 -4.82
N PHE A 798 56.86 41.36 -4.71
CA PHE A 798 57.55 40.26 -4.03
C PHE A 798 58.74 39.81 -4.89
N SER A 799 59.89 39.62 -4.26
CA SER A 799 61.12 39.14 -4.90
C SER A 799 62.11 38.63 -3.84
N GLY A 800 63.19 37.98 -4.26
CA GLY A 800 64.10 37.23 -3.39
C GLY A 800 63.51 35.87 -3.01
N SER A 801 63.92 35.33 -1.86
CA SER A 801 63.38 34.07 -1.33
C SER A 801 62.47 34.33 -0.14
N SER A 802 61.28 33.71 -0.13
CA SER A 802 60.36 33.73 1.00
C SER A 802 60.85 32.87 2.18
N GLY A 803 61.78 31.94 1.96
CA GLY A 803 62.29 31.03 3.01
C GLY A 803 61.28 30.00 3.51
N GLY A 804 60.18 29.78 2.77
CA GLY A 804 59.05 28.93 3.15
C GLY A 804 57.72 29.51 2.65
N TRP A 805 56.63 28.76 2.82
CA TRP A 805 55.28 29.27 2.57
C TRP A 805 54.96 30.38 3.56
N ARG A 806 54.42 31.49 3.07
CA ARG A 806 54.00 32.64 3.87
C ARG A 806 52.56 32.99 3.53
N ARG A 807 51.81 33.46 4.51
CA ARG A 807 50.47 33.98 4.29
C ARG A 807 50.53 35.44 3.85
N ALA A 808 49.79 35.79 2.80
CA ALA A 808 49.53 37.15 2.39
C ALA A 808 48.06 37.50 2.67
N VAL A 809 47.81 38.70 3.19
CA VAL A 809 46.48 39.21 3.53
C VAL A 809 46.32 40.59 2.90
N CYS A 810 45.26 40.84 2.14
CA CYS A 810 44.96 42.13 1.54
C CYS A 810 43.59 42.62 2.02
N ASP A 811 43.52 43.87 2.48
CA ASP A 811 42.27 44.53 2.85
C ASP A 811 41.46 44.90 1.60
N LEU A 812 40.25 44.36 1.50
CA LEU A 812 39.30 44.61 0.42
C LEU A 812 38.14 45.52 0.85
N THR A 813 38.11 45.97 2.11
CA THR A 813 37.08 46.88 2.64
C THR A 813 36.85 48.14 1.77
N PRO A 814 37.86 48.71 1.08
CA PRO A 814 37.62 49.83 0.17
C PRO A 814 36.73 49.51 -1.05
N TYR A 815 36.43 48.24 -1.33
CA TYR A 815 35.81 47.76 -2.57
C TYR A 815 34.46 47.04 -2.35
N ILE A 816 33.86 47.16 -1.16
CA ILE A 816 32.67 46.41 -0.68
C ILE A 816 31.37 46.57 -1.48
N ASN A 817 31.37 47.35 -2.57
CA ASN A 817 30.22 47.50 -3.48
C ASN A 817 30.62 47.32 -4.95
N ASP A 818 31.82 46.83 -5.22
CA ASP A 818 32.34 46.61 -6.56
C ASP A 818 32.37 45.12 -6.87
N THR A 819 32.18 44.74 -8.13
CA THR A 819 32.56 43.41 -8.59
C THR A 819 34.04 43.41 -8.91
N LEU A 820 34.81 42.64 -8.16
CA LEU A 820 36.25 42.60 -8.26
C LEU A 820 36.77 41.52 -9.19
N THR A 821 37.94 41.77 -9.76
CA THR A 821 38.78 40.76 -10.37
C THR A 821 40.21 40.96 -9.85
N PHE A 822 40.84 39.89 -9.37
CA PHE A 822 42.23 39.92 -8.92
C PHE A 822 43.15 39.38 -10.00
N GLN A 823 44.39 39.87 -10.01
CA GLN A 823 45.39 39.42 -10.96
C GLN A 823 46.77 39.34 -10.33
N PHE A 824 47.34 38.15 -10.30
CA PHE A 824 48.73 37.90 -9.92
C PHE A 824 49.61 38.06 -11.15
N GLN A 825 50.47 39.08 -11.15
CA GLN A 825 51.39 39.35 -12.25
C GLN A 825 52.81 38.98 -11.88
N PHE A 826 53.52 38.32 -12.79
CA PHE A 826 54.93 38.00 -12.66
C PHE A 826 55.71 38.47 -13.88
N GLY A 827 56.89 39.06 -13.67
CA GLY A 827 57.79 39.50 -14.72
C GLY A 827 59.25 39.20 -14.41
N SER A 828 60.03 38.85 -15.45
CA SER A 828 61.49 38.66 -15.37
C SER A 828 62.28 39.51 -16.36
N ASP A 829 63.56 39.72 -16.07
CA ASP A 829 64.52 40.45 -16.89
C ASP A 829 65.22 39.52 -17.92
N LEU A 830 66.24 40.01 -18.64
CA LEU A 830 66.89 39.23 -19.71
C LEU A 830 67.76 38.06 -19.23
N ASN A 831 68.11 38.00 -17.94
CA ASN A 831 69.06 37.04 -17.39
C ASN A 831 68.58 36.49 -16.04
N THR A 832 69.21 35.40 -15.62
CA THR A 832 68.99 34.75 -14.31
C THR A 832 67.55 34.27 -14.08
N THR A 833 67.39 32.96 -13.88
CA THR A 833 66.09 32.39 -13.55
C THR A 833 66.14 31.57 -12.29
N ARG A 834 65.00 31.47 -11.60
CA ARG A 834 64.80 30.74 -10.35
C ARG A 834 63.48 29.99 -10.37
N LEU A 835 63.12 29.32 -9.28
CA LEU A 835 61.90 28.50 -9.20
C LEU A 835 60.61 29.31 -9.36
N GLY A 836 60.61 30.61 -9.06
CA GLY A 836 59.51 31.51 -9.37
C GLY A 836 58.52 31.70 -8.23
N TRP A 837 57.24 31.88 -8.57
CA TRP A 837 56.14 32.13 -7.61
C TRP A 837 55.16 30.97 -7.59
N TYR A 838 54.78 30.55 -6.38
CA TYR A 838 53.79 29.52 -6.07
C TYR A 838 52.70 30.11 -5.17
N LEU A 839 51.45 29.74 -5.42
CA LEU A 839 50.24 30.23 -4.74
C LEU A 839 49.36 29.05 -4.35
N ASP A 840 48.85 29.09 -3.12
CA ASP A 840 48.05 28.00 -2.57
C ASP A 840 47.07 28.51 -1.51
N ASP A 841 46.05 27.72 -1.17
CA ASP A 841 45.01 28.03 -0.17
C ASP A 841 44.41 29.44 -0.34
N PHE A 842 43.77 29.68 -1.48
CA PHE A 842 43.18 30.98 -1.80
C PHE A 842 41.81 31.13 -1.13
N ALA A 843 41.64 32.22 -0.38
CA ALA A 843 40.36 32.55 0.24
C ALA A 843 40.01 34.04 0.17
N VAL A 844 38.74 34.34 -0.09
CA VAL A 844 38.13 35.67 0.10
C VAL A 844 37.11 35.57 1.22
N VAL A 845 37.36 36.32 2.31
CA VAL A 845 36.54 36.27 3.53
C VAL A 845 35.78 37.58 3.66
N GLY A 846 34.46 37.51 3.85
CA GLY A 846 33.57 38.65 4.05
C GLY A 846 32.67 38.52 5.28
N VAL A 847 32.32 39.64 5.90
CA VAL A 847 31.30 39.74 6.97
C VAL A 847 29.97 40.09 6.32
N ILE A 848 28.96 39.21 6.41
CA ILE A 848 27.65 39.35 5.74
C ILE A 848 26.91 40.56 6.31
N ASN A 849 26.23 41.31 5.44
CA ASN A 849 25.14 42.17 5.86
C ASN A 849 23.85 41.33 5.80
N ASP A 850 23.36 40.88 6.96
CA ASP A 850 22.15 40.07 7.13
C ASP A 850 20.96 40.70 6.39
N THR A 851 20.54 40.11 5.27
CA THR A 851 19.40 40.60 4.50
C THR A 851 18.18 39.82 4.94
N PRO A 852 17.24 40.44 5.69
CA PRO A 852 16.17 39.69 6.33
C PRO A 852 15.38 38.88 5.31
N VAL A 853 15.05 37.62 5.62
CA VAL A 853 14.07 36.85 4.86
C VAL A 853 12.82 37.70 4.59
N THR A 854 12.37 37.72 3.33
CA THR A 854 11.31 38.59 2.83
C THR A 854 10.09 37.80 2.34
N ASN A 855 8.99 38.49 2.06
CA ASN A 855 7.81 37.97 1.36
C ASN A 855 7.04 36.81 2.03
N ILE A 856 6.45 37.05 3.19
CA ILE A 856 5.43 36.14 3.72
C ILE A 856 4.08 36.87 3.83
N SER A 857 3.04 36.31 3.23
CA SER A 857 1.67 36.82 3.29
C SER A 857 0.72 35.67 3.52
N LEU A 858 -0.17 35.81 4.50
CA LEU A 858 -1.18 34.81 4.77
C LEU A 858 -2.23 34.83 3.64
N MET A 859 -2.66 33.66 3.16
CA MET A 859 -3.55 33.55 2.00
C MET A 859 -4.96 33.13 2.37
N THR A 860 -5.14 32.01 3.08
CA THR A 860 -6.44 31.54 3.58
C THR A 860 -6.23 30.80 4.90
N PRO A 861 -7.21 30.77 5.81
CA PRO A 861 -8.53 31.42 5.72
C PRO A 861 -8.43 32.96 5.80
N LEU A 862 -9.12 33.66 4.89
CA LEU A 862 -9.30 35.12 4.95
C LEU A 862 -10.50 35.45 5.84
N ASP A 863 -10.60 36.71 6.28
CA ASP A 863 -11.63 37.31 7.17
C ASP A 863 -13.12 37.00 6.84
N SER A 864 -13.44 36.21 5.81
CA SER A 864 -14.83 35.89 5.43
C SER A 864 -15.04 34.56 4.68
N THR A 865 -14.07 33.65 4.59
CA THR A 865 -14.28 32.36 3.90
C THR A 865 -14.84 31.30 4.84
N ILE A 866 -16.15 31.03 4.70
CA ILE A 866 -16.85 29.92 5.37
C ILE A 866 -16.67 28.65 4.52
N TRP A 867 -15.91 27.66 5.01
CA TRP A 867 -15.89 26.30 4.48
C TRP A 867 -15.76 25.26 5.62
N LEU A 868 -16.57 24.19 5.50
CA LEU A 868 -16.69 22.91 6.23
C LEU A 868 -16.14 22.83 7.68
N PRO A 869 -16.99 22.62 8.71
CA PRO A 869 -16.70 22.99 10.10
C PRO A 869 -15.81 22.02 10.91
N HIS A 870 -15.19 21.02 10.30
CA HIS A 870 -14.32 20.07 11.01
C HIS A 870 -12.82 20.31 10.80
N ARG A 871 -12.43 20.99 9.73
CA ARG A 871 -11.02 21.17 9.32
C ARG A 871 -10.78 22.60 8.84
N ILE A 872 -9.82 23.29 9.45
CA ILE A 872 -9.35 24.60 8.97
C ILE A 872 -8.05 24.39 8.22
N ASP A 873 -8.03 24.79 6.95
CA ASP A 873 -6.85 24.75 6.11
C ASP A 873 -6.18 26.13 6.07
N PHE A 874 -4.92 26.18 6.48
CA PHE A 874 -4.08 27.37 6.48
C PHE A 874 -3.14 27.33 5.28
N TYR A 875 -3.11 28.43 4.54
CA TYR A 875 -2.25 28.64 3.38
C TYR A 875 -1.57 30.00 3.49
N TRP A 876 -0.31 30.08 3.09
CA TRP A 876 0.47 31.33 3.01
C TRP A 876 1.38 31.32 1.78
N THR A 877 1.89 32.47 1.37
CA THR A 877 2.83 32.56 0.25
C THR A 877 4.19 31.98 0.63
N ASP A 878 4.90 31.41 -0.34
CA ASP A 878 6.30 31.05 -0.17
C ASP A 878 7.14 32.27 0.21
N ALA A 879 7.92 32.13 1.29
CA ALA A 879 8.90 33.13 1.68
C ALA A 879 10.13 33.06 0.78
N GLN A 880 10.77 34.21 0.60
CA GLN A 880 12.01 34.33 -0.15
C GLN A 880 13.09 34.87 0.76
N ASP A 881 14.08 34.03 0.99
CA ASP A 881 15.34 34.44 1.57
C ASP A 881 16.29 34.78 0.40
N PRO A 882 16.74 36.04 0.25
CA PRO A 882 17.70 36.42 -0.77
C PRO A 882 19.06 35.70 -0.63
N ASP A 883 19.32 35.08 0.53
CA ASP A 883 20.54 34.33 0.77
C ASP A 883 20.60 33.03 -0.05
N ILE A 884 21.73 32.85 -0.75
CA ILE A 884 22.00 31.63 -1.53
C ILE A 884 22.09 30.41 -0.59
N GLY A 885 21.22 29.41 -0.82
CA GLY A 885 21.20 28.14 -0.08
C GLY A 885 20.37 28.15 1.21
N ALA A 886 19.48 29.13 1.39
CA ALA A 886 18.60 29.23 2.55
C ALA A 886 17.67 28.02 2.74
N ASP A 887 17.65 27.46 3.97
CA ASP A 887 16.70 26.41 4.37
C ASP A 887 15.49 27.05 5.04
N ILE A 888 14.44 27.31 4.26
CA ILE A 888 13.23 27.98 4.74
C ILE A 888 12.33 26.96 5.45
N ARG A 889 11.96 27.26 6.69
CA ARG A 889 11.06 26.48 7.53
C ARG A 889 9.90 27.33 8.01
N TYR A 890 8.71 26.75 8.03
CA TYR A 890 7.50 27.42 8.49
C TYR A 890 7.03 26.84 9.84
N ASP A 891 6.58 27.72 10.72
CA ASP A 891 5.84 27.37 11.92
C ASP A 891 4.49 28.11 11.89
N LEU A 892 3.40 27.36 11.93
CA LEU A 892 2.06 27.92 12.07
C LEU A 892 1.77 28.15 13.55
N PHE A 893 1.42 29.38 13.93
CA PHE A 893 0.94 29.73 15.26
C PHE A 893 -0.54 30.10 15.21
N TYR A 894 -1.34 29.51 16.10
CA TYR A 894 -2.77 29.79 16.18
C TYR A 894 -3.27 29.76 17.63
N ARG A 895 -4.32 30.53 17.92
CA ARG A 895 -4.97 30.56 19.22
C ARG A 895 -6.44 30.94 19.12
N THR A 896 -7.20 30.48 20.10
CA THR A 896 -8.59 30.91 20.34
C THR A 896 -8.76 31.63 21.69
N ASP A 897 -7.79 31.51 22.59
CA ASP A 897 -7.76 32.08 23.93
C ASP A 897 -6.46 32.87 24.19
N SER A 898 -5.98 32.93 25.44
CA SER A 898 -4.75 33.66 25.78
C SER A 898 -3.45 32.90 25.40
N VAL A 899 -3.55 31.65 24.93
CA VAL A 899 -2.43 30.73 24.80
C VAL A 899 -2.22 30.33 23.33
N TRP A 900 -1.00 30.53 22.84
CA TRP A 900 -0.62 30.14 21.48
C TRP A 900 -0.30 28.64 21.38
N ARG A 901 -0.83 27.99 20.34
CA ARG A 901 -0.45 26.64 19.90
C ARG A 901 0.38 26.74 18.61
N ALA A 902 1.19 25.74 18.31
CA ALA A 902 2.04 25.75 17.13
C ALA A 902 2.22 24.37 16.48
N GLN A 903 2.22 24.33 15.15
CA GLN A 903 2.80 23.25 14.34
C GLN A 903 4.12 23.74 13.77
N THR A 904 5.21 22.99 13.95
CA THR A 904 6.58 23.49 13.72
C THR A 904 7.34 22.69 12.66
N ARG A 905 8.37 23.32 12.06
CA ARG A 905 9.26 22.74 11.03
C ARG A 905 8.54 22.22 9.78
N LEU A 906 7.46 22.89 9.38
CA LEU A 906 6.76 22.59 8.13
C LEU A 906 7.64 22.94 6.93
N ARG A 907 7.60 22.08 5.90
CA ARG A 907 8.29 22.29 4.61
C ARG A 907 7.38 22.95 3.58
N ASP A 908 6.10 22.62 3.64
CA ASP A 908 5.09 23.08 2.70
C ASP A 908 4.42 24.36 3.21
N HIS A 909 3.95 25.20 2.29
CA HIS A 909 3.26 26.47 2.59
C HIS A 909 1.75 26.29 2.88
N PHE A 910 1.36 25.08 3.30
CA PHE A 910 0.01 24.75 3.73
C PHE A 910 0.02 23.74 4.88
N THR A 911 -1.00 23.80 5.74
CA THR A 911 -1.29 22.75 6.73
C THR A 911 -2.76 22.81 7.16
N SER A 912 -3.24 21.80 7.88
CA SER A 912 -4.62 21.72 8.35
C SER A 912 -4.70 21.47 9.85
N VAL A 913 -5.69 22.08 10.50
CA VAL A 913 -6.03 21.83 11.90
C VAL A 913 -7.46 21.29 11.99
N ASN A 914 -7.62 20.12 12.60
CA ASN A 914 -8.91 19.55 12.92
C ASN A 914 -9.43 20.14 14.24
N LEU A 915 -10.62 20.75 14.21
CA LEU A 915 -11.18 21.46 15.36
C LEU A 915 -11.62 20.51 16.48
N ALA A 916 -11.91 19.24 16.18
CA ALA A 916 -12.31 18.25 17.17
C ALA A 916 -11.15 17.82 18.08
N ASP A 917 -9.95 17.70 17.52
CA ASP A 917 -8.75 17.23 18.21
C ASP A 917 -8.22 18.24 19.24
N GLU A 918 -8.52 19.52 19.04
CA GLU A 918 -8.01 20.62 19.86
C GLU A 918 -8.81 20.86 21.17
N GLN A 919 -9.97 20.19 21.33
CA GLN A 919 -10.87 20.24 22.50
C GLN A 919 -11.28 21.66 22.97
N TRP A 920 -11.41 22.64 22.07
CA TRP A 920 -11.83 23.99 22.47
C TRP A 920 -13.30 24.04 22.90
N ALA A 921 -13.57 24.66 24.06
CA ALA A 921 -14.90 24.95 24.56
C ALA A 921 -15.22 26.44 24.38
N PHE A 922 -16.18 26.78 23.53
CA PHE A 922 -16.63 28.16 23.33
C PHE A 922 -18.14 28.19 23.07
N THR A 923 -18.80 29.23 23.57
CA THR A 923 -20.27 29.43 23.48
C THR A 923 -20.68 30.55 22.55
N ASP A 924 -19.74 31.46 22.23
CA ASP A 924 -19.92 32.60 21.33
C ASP A 924 -19.03 32.44 20.08
N THR A 925 -18.99 33.45 19.22
CA THR A 925 -18.09 33.55 18.07
C THR A 925 -16.66 33.15 18.43
N LEU A 926 -16.14 32.09 17.82
CA LEU A 926 -14.75 31.68 18.00
C LEU A 926 -13.86 32.59 17.16
N VAL A 927 -13.00 33.34 17.84
CA VAL A 927 -12.02 34.20 17.21
C VAL A 927 -10.70 33.45 17.21
N LEU A 928 -10.31 32.95 16.04
CA LEU A 928 -9.02 32.31 15.84
C LEU A 928 -8.02 33.35 15.31
N ASP A 929 -7.08 33.74 16.15
CA ASP A 929 -5.93 34.53 15.71
C ASP A 929 -4.85 33.56 15.22
N TRP A 930 -4.29 33.80 14.04
CA TRP A 930 -3.18 33.01 13.53
C TRP A 930 -2.15 33.85 12.78
N PHE A 931 -0.91 33.40 12.83
CA PHE A 931 0.18 33.96 12.06
C PHE A 931 1.17 32.84 11.72
N VAL A 932 2.04 33.11 10.75
CA VAL A 932 3.09 32.17 10.37
C VAL A 932 4.43 32.81 10.68
N ARG A 933 5.33 32.01 11.25
CA ARG A 933 6.73 32.36 11.39
C ARG A 933 7.51 31.59 10.33
N VAL A 934 8.31 32.31 9.57
CA VAL A 934 9.36 31.73 8.75
C VAL A 934 10.67 31.83 9.50
N SER A 935 11.43 30.74 9.48
CA SER A 935 12.80 30.71 9.95
C SER A 935 13.72 30.21 8.84
N SER A 936 14.86 30.88 8.70
CA SER A 936 16.03 30.46 7.94
C SER A 936 17.19 30.25 8.92
N GLN A 937 18.36 29.85 8.42
CA GLN A 937 19.51 29.42 9.24
C GLN A 937 20.00 30.48 10.25
N SER A 938 19.76 31.77 9.98
CA SER A 938 20.06 32.91 10.88
C SER A 938 18.89 33.87 11.10
N ASP A 939 17.81 33.72 10.33
CA ASP A 939 16.77 34.73 10.17
C ASP A 939 15.40 34.26 10.63
N THR A 940 14.56 35.21 11.06
CA THR A 940 13.16 34.92 11.38
C THR A 940 12.26 36.08 10.97
N LEU A 941 11.33 35.81 10.06
CA LEU A 941 10.26 36.76 9.71
C LEU A 941 8.92 36.21 10.16
N TYR A 942 8.16 37.05 10.84
CA TYR A 942 6.76 36.79 11.14
C TYR A 942 5.88 37.39 10.04
N SER A 943 4.75 36.77 9.75
CA SER A 943 3.76 37.42 8.90
C SER A 943 3.39 38.80 9.46
N PRO A 944 3.35 39.84 8.60
CA PRO A 944 3.16 41.22 9.04
C PRO A 944 1.82 41.42 9.75
N ASP A 945 0.84 40.59 9.40
CA ASP A 945 -0.48 40.56 10.01
C ASP A 945 -0.71 39.24 10.76
N THR A 946 -1.44 39.36 11.87
CA THR A 946 -2.16 38.22 12.47
C THR A 946 -3.56 38.24 11.88
N PHE A 947 -3.94 37.22 11.11
CA PHE A 947 -5.30 37.14 10.60
C PHE A 947 -6.25 36.58 11.65
N ARG A 948 -7.47 37.10 11.59
CA ARG A 948 -8.52 36.76 12.52
C ARG A 948 -9.64 36.04 11.80
N VAL A 949 -9.74 34.74 12.02
CA VAL A 949 -10.90 34.00 11.56
C VAL A 949 -11.99 34.15 12.61
N ILE A 950 -13.10 34.74 12.19
CA ILE A 950 -14.32 34.84 12.98
C ILE A 950 -15.20 33.66 12.58
N LEU A 951 -15.13 32.57 13.31
CA LEU A 951 -16.10 31.48 13.16
C LEU A 951 -17.38 31.88 13.92
N PRO A 952 -18.57 31.67 13.35
CA PRO A 952 -19.81 31.99 14.05
C PRO A 952 -19.90 31.21 15.38
N PRO A 953 -20.72 31.69 16.34
CA PRO A 953 -21.04 30.94 17.54
C PRO A 953 -21.37 29.49 17.20
N ARG A 954 -20.95 28.55 18.06
CA ARG A 954 -21.21 27.12 17.89
C ARG A 954 -22.71 26.85 17.64
N SER A 955 -23.57 27.66 18.27
CA SER A 955 -25.04 27.64 18.11
C SER A 955 -25.60 28.02 16.73
N LEU A 956 -24.73 28.38 15.77
CA LEU A 956 -25.07 28.63 14.37
C LEU A 956 -24.38 27.65 13.41
N TRP A 957 -23.70 26.62 13.93
CA TRP A 957 -23.08 25.59 13.11
C TRP A 957 -24.17 24.61 12.69
N PRO A 958 -24.36 24.35 11.38
CA PRO A 958 -25.45 23.49 10.95
C PRO A 958 -25.20 22.05 11.39
N MET A 959 -26.19 21.44 12.05
CA MET A 959 -26.30 19.99 12.28
C MET A 959 -25.85 19.19 11.06
N SER A 960 -25.09 18.11 11.22
CA SER A 960 -24.57 17.33 10.08
C SER A 960 -25.66 16.59 9.31
N SER A 961 -25.35 16.24 8.04
CA SER A 961 -26.20 15.37 7.22
C SER A 961 -26.23 13.97 7.81
N PHE A 962 -27.35 13.28 7.64
CA PHE A 962 -27.50 11.90 8.06
C PHE A 962 -28.50 11.19 7.14
N ALA A 963 -28.30 9.89 6.92
CA ALA A 963 -29.08 9.10 5.97
C ALA A 963 -29.98 8.06 6.65
N LEU A 964 -31.06 7.68 5.96
CA LEU A 964 -31.98 6.62 6.36
C LEU A 964 -31.37 5.25 6.06
N ILE A 965 -31.64 4.25 6.91
CA ILE A 965 -31.05 2.90 6.82
C ILE A 965 -32.14 1.87 6.53
N ASN A 966 -33.11 1.71 7.42
CA ASN A 966 -34.14 0.67 7.33
C ASN A 966 -35.53 1.22 7.70
N PRO A 967 -36.63 0.82 7.04
CA PRO A 967 -36.68 0.02 5.81
C PRO A 967 -36.14 0.82 4.61
N PRO A 968 -35.31 0.23 3.72
CA PRO A 968 -34.80 0.90 2.52
C PRO A 968 -35.93 1.42 1.62
N ALA A 969 -35.60 2.37 0.74
CA ALA A 969 -36.55 2.90 -0.24
C ALA A 969 -37.19 1.79 -1.07
N ASP A 970 -38.51 1.92 -1.27
CA ASP A 970 -39.40 1.04 -2.04
C ASP A 970 -39.53 -0.40 -1.51
N THR A 971 -39.20 -0.64 -0.24
CA THR A 971 -39.33 -1.98 0.38
C THR A 971 -40.78 -2.41 0.52
N VAL A 972 -41.11 -3.66 0.17
CA VAL A 972 -42.41 -4.28 0.44
C VAL A 972 -42.32 -5.16 1.67
N ILE A 973 -43.10 -4.85 2.70
CA ILE A 973 -43.15 -5.56 3.97
C ILE A 973 -44.37 -6.47 4.00
N LEU A 974 -44.14 -7.76 4.27
CA LEU A 974 -45.20 -8.77 4.40
C LEU A 974 -45.86 -8.67 5.80
N ASP A 975 -47.19 -8.70 5.85
CA ASP A 975 -48.02 -8.67 7.08
C ASP A 975 -47.86 -9.90 8.02
N SER A 976 -46.81 -10.70 7.83
CA SER A 976 -46.38 -11.73 8.80
C SER A 976 -45.53 -11.18 9.95
N SER A 977 -45.11 -9.92 9.86
CA SER A 977 -44.23 -9.25 10.82
C SER A 977 -45.05 -8.59 11.94
N THR A 978 -44.72 -8.75 13.23
CA THR A 978 -45.49 -8.05 14.28
C THR A 978 -45.12 -6.57 14.43
N THR A 979 -43.90 -6.19 14.03
CA THR A 979 -43.33 -4.84 14.14
C THR A 979 -42.38 -4.56 12.98
N ILE A 980 -42.23 -3.29 12.60
CA ILE A 980 -41.24 -2.79 11.63
C ILE A 980 -40.22 -1.91 12.37
N SER A 981 -38.93 -2.10 12.10
CA SER A 981 -37.86 -1.22 12.60
C SER A 981 -37.56 -0.10 11.61
N PHE A 982 -37.54 1.12 12.12
CA PHE A 982 -37.09 2.31 11.41
C PHE A 982 -35.74 2.73 12.00
N SER A 983 -34.69 2.84 11.18
CA SER A 983 -33.35 3.22 11.64
C SER A 983 -32.64 4.18 10.69
N TRP A 984 -31.76 5.01 11.23
CA TRP A 984 -31.03 6.05 10.49
C TRP A 984 -29.65 6.29 11.13
N HIS A 985 -28.74 6.91 10.40
CA HIS A 985 -27.46 7.35 10.96
C HIS A 985 -27.68 8.51 11.95
N PRO A 986 -26.93 8.60 13.06
CA PRO A 986 -27.03 9.72 13.97
C PRO A 986 -26.62 11.02 13.28
N ALA A 987 -27.39 12.08 13.50
CA ALA A 987 -26.95 13.44 13.23
C ALA A 987 -25.98 13.86 14.34
N SER A 988 -24.92 14.58 13.97
CA SER A 988 -23.99 15.18 14.91
C SER A 988 -24.17 16.70 14.97
N ASP A 989 -24.14 17.22 16.19
CA ASP A 989 -24.14 18.65 16.50
C ASP A 989 -23.07 18.88 17.56
N LEU A 990 -22.28 19.93 17.37
CA LEU A 990 -21.11 20.26 18.20
C LEU A 990 -21.46 21.24 19.34
N ASP A 991 -22.73 21.63 19.49
CA ASP A 991 -23.22 22.38 20.65
C ASP A 991 -23.14 21.56 21.95
N ILE A 992 -22.27 21.98 22.89
CA ILE A 992 -22.12 21.30 24.19
C ILE A 992 -23.40 21.47 25.01
N GLY A 993 -24.03 20.34 25.38
CA GLY A 993 -25.15 20.27 26.33
C GLY A 993 -26.54 20.18 25.70
N THR A 994 -26.64 20.10 24.37
CA THR A 994 -27.91 19.83 23.69
C THR A 994 -28.17 18.32 23.66
N THR A 995 -29.40 17.91 23.97
CA THR A 995 -29.83 16.51 23.80
C THR A 995 -30.45 16.40 22.43
N MET A 996 -29.84 15.61 21.54
CA MET A 996 -30.43 15.33 20.24
C MET A 996 -31.73 14.57 20.41
N GLN A 997 -32.76 15.02 19.70
CA GLN A 997 -34.04 14.35 19.59
C GLN A 997 -34.34 14.07 18.12
N TYR A 998 -34.68 12.83 17.79
CA TYR A 998 -35.15 12.52 16.46
C TYR A 998 -36.67 12.45 16.42
N GLN A 999 -37.22 13.07 15.39
CA GLN A 999 -38.62 13.02 15.00
C GLN A 999 -38.74 12.11 13.77
N LEU A 1000 -39.16 10.86 13.99
CA LEU A 1000 -39.53 9.93 12.92
C LEU A 1000 -40.95 10.27 12.46
N ASN A 1001 -41.13 10.44 11.16
CA ASN A 1001 -42.45 10.67 10.55
C ASN A 1001 -42.73 9.57 9.55
N ILE A 1002 -43.95 9.06 9.57
CA ILE A 1002 -44.48 8.12 8.58
C ILE A 1002 -45.81 8.66 8.11
N ALA A 1003 -45.95 8.86 6.81
CA ALA A 1003 -47.12 9.45 6.18
C ALA A 1003 -47.75 8.49 5.18
N SER A 1004 -49.07 8.55 5.11
CA SER A 1004 -49.88 8.14 3.96
C SER A 1004 -50.46 9.40 3.30
N ASP A 1005 -51.20 9.26 2.19
CA ASP A 1005 -51.89 10.42 1.57
C ASP A 1005 -53.00 11.01 2.48
N ALA A 1006 -53.42 10.29 3.51
CA ALA A 1006 -54.52 10.68 4.41
C ALA A 1006 -54.05 11.31 5.73
N ASP A 1007 -52.98 10.79 6.33
CA ASP A 1007 -52.52 11.21 7.66
C ASP A 1007 -51.01 10.94 7.86
N THR A 1008 -50.40 11.58 8.86
CA THR A 1008 -48.99 11.42 9.24
C THR A 1008 -48.88 11.07 10.72
N LEU A 1009 -48.25 9.94 11.03
CA LEU A 1009 -47.85 9.59 12.38
C LEU A 1009 -46.42 10.08 12.64
N THR A 1010 -46.21 10.55 13.86
CA THR A 1010 -44.93 11.13 14.29
C THR A 1010 -44.54 10.56 15.64
N TRP A 1011 -43.29 10.12 15.75
CA TRP A 1011 -42.69 9.64 16.99
C TRP A 1011 -41.43 10.45 17.33
N TYR A 1012 -41.26 10.75 18.61
CA TYR A 1012 -40.04 11.34 19.15
C TYR A 1012 -39.25 10.25 19.87
N THR A 1013 -38.06 9.93 19.38
CA THR A 1013 -37.24 8.83 19.92
C THR A 1013 -36.21 9.28 20.95
N GLY A 1014 -36.17 10.58 21.27
CA GLY A 1014 -35.04 11.12 22.02
C GLY A 1014 -33.74 10.94 21.22
N GLY A 1015 -32.67 10.51 21.88
CA GLY A 1015 -31.37 10.27 21.23
C GLY A 1015 -31.27 8.95 20.45
N ASP A 1016 -32.27 8.08 20.53
CA ASP A 1016 -32.23 6.77 19.89
C ASP A 1016 -32.39 6.92 18.36
N THR A 1017 -31.53 6.24 17.61
CA THR A 1017 -31.55 6.27 16.13
C THR A 1017 -32.33 5.10 15.52
N THR A 1018 -33.11 4.39 16.34
CA THR A 1018 -33.95 3.27 15.91
C THR A 1018 -35.28 3.32 16.64
N HIS A 1019 -36.36 3.05 15.92
CA HIS A 1019 -37.71 2.97 16.48
C HIS A 1019 -38.48 1.77 15.92
N TRP A 1020 -39.20 1.06 16.79
CA TRP A 1020 -40.02 -0.09 16.40
C TRP A 1020 -41.50 0.29 16.41
N ILE A 1021 -42.21 0.01 15.33
CA ILE A 1021 -43.63 0.35 15.18
C ILE A 1021 -44.42 -0.93 14.85
N GLY A 1022 -45.49 -1.20 15.59
CA GLY A 1022 -46.39 -2.31 15.32
C GLY A 1022 -47.20 -2.11 14.03
N LEU A 1023 -47.43 -3.19 13.29
CA LEU A 1023 -48.26 -3.14 12.06
C LEU A 1023 -49.70 -2.67 12.36
N ASP A 1024 -50.23 -3.01 13.54
CA ASP A 1024 -51.52 -2.55 14.04
C ASP A 1024 -51.60 -1.02 14.20
N THR A 1025 -50.49 -0.38 14.56
CA THR A 1025 -50.36 1.06 14.69
C THR A 1025 -50.32 1.73 13.32
N LEU A 1026 -49.59 1.14 12.36
CA LEU A 1026 -49.55 1.64 10.98
C LEU A 1026 -50.87 1.44 10.24
N ALA A 1027 -51.65 0.40 10.58
CA ALA A 1027 -52.99 0.20 10.04
C ALA A 1027 -53.95 1.36 10.36
N THR A 1028 -53.65 2.19 11.38
CA THR A 1028 -54.46 3.37 11.73
C THR A 1028 -54.28 4.56 10.78
N LEU A 1029 -53.19 4.60 10.00
CA LEU A 1029 -52.95 5.62 8.96
C LEU A 1029 -53.89 5.47 7.74
N GLY A 1030 -54.64 4.38 7.67
CA GLY A 1030 -55.44 4.02 6.50
C GLY A 1030 -54.59 3.30 5.45
N LEU A 1031 -55.16 2.26 4.85
CA LEU A 1031 -54.50 1.51 3.79
C LEU A 1031 -54.60 2.30 2.49
N ASP A 1032 -53.51 2.95 2.10
CA ASP A 1032 -53.42 3.59 0.78
C ASP A 1032 -52.65 2.73 -0.22
N SER A 1033 -53.10 2.84 -1.46
CA SER A 1033 -52.56 2.28 -2.70
C SER A 1033 -51.28 2.93 -3.21
N THR A 1034 -50.68 3.88 -2.47
CA THR A 1034 -49.53 4.72 -2.89
C THR A 1034 -48.24 4.48 -2.08
N GLY A 1035 -48.29 3.71 -0.99
CA GLY A 1035 -47.14 3.46 -0.10
C GLY A 1035 -47.10 4.38 1.12
N PHE A 1036 -46.22 4.08 2.07
CA PHE A 1036 -45.96 4.88 3.25
C PHE A 1036 -44.61 5.59 3.11
N ASP A 1037 -44.63 6.91 3.06
CA ASP A 1037 -43.41 7.71 3.06
C ASP A 1037 -42.92 7.86 4.48
N TRP A 1038 -41.62 7.67 4.70
CA TRP A 1038 -41.01 7.91 5.99
C TRP A 1038 -39.72 8.73 5.88
N TRP A 1039 -39.56 9.63 6.84
CA TRP A 1039 -38.39 10.48 6.94
C TRP A 1039 -38.13 10.82 8.39
N VAL A 1040 -36.87 11.16 8.66
CA VAL A 1040 -36.42 11.51 10.00
C VAL A 1040 -35.96 12.95 9.99
N ARG A 1041 -36.33 13.67 11.05
CA ARG A 1041 -35.80 14.99 11.36
C ARG A 1041 -35.03 14.91 12.67
N ALA A 1042 -33.77 15.30 12.65
CA ALA A 1042 -33.01 15.55 13.87
C ALA A 1042 -33.32 16.96 14.39
N VAL A 1043 -33.52 17.09 15.68
CA VAL A 1043 -33.96 18.31 16.37
C VAL A 1043 -33.15 18.47 17.64
N ASN A 1044 -32.63 19.67 17.89
CA ASN A 1044 -32.08 20.07 19.17
C ASN A 1044 -32.85 21.31 19.69
N ALA A 1045 -32.33 22.01 20.70
CA ALA A 1045 -33.00 23.18 21.27
C ALA A 1045 -33.01 24.43 20.36
N THR A 1046 -32.19 24.47 19.31
CA THR A 1046 -31.85 25.67 18.53
C THR A 1046 -32.12 25.53 17.03
N GLU A 1047 -32.09 24.32 16.47
CA GLU A 1047 -32.24 24.03 15.04
C GLU A 1047 -32.83 22.62 14.78
N SER A 1048 -33.16 22.36 13.51
CA SER A 1048 -33.62 21.05 13.05
C SER A 1048 -33.19 20.76 11.62
N ARG A 1049 -32.77 19.53 11.33
CA ARG A 1049 -32.36 19.09 10.00
C ARG A 1049 -33.08 17.80 9.57
N LEU A 1050 -33.52 17.76 8.32
CA LEU A 1050 -34.06 16.54 7.70
C LEU A 1050 -32.92 15.62 7.27
N ALA A 1051 -33.17 14.31 7.33
CA ALA A 1051 -32.33 13.31 6.70
C ALA A 1051 -32.15 13.61 5.20
N ASP A 1052 -31.08 13.10 4.61
CA ASP A 1052 -30.70 13.41 3.22
C ASP A 1052 -31.68 12.87 2.17
N SER A 1053 -32.64 12.03 2.58
CA SER A 1053 -33.65 11.44 1.71
C SER A 1053 -34.93 11.11 2.48
N THR A 1054 -36.03 10.94 1.73
CA THR A 1054 -37.28 10.32 2.19
C THR A 1054 -37.38 8.96 1.52
N PHE A 1055 -37.69 7.91 2.28
CA PHE A 1055 -37.87 6.56 1.76
C PHE A 1055 -39.35 6.20 1.78
N THR A 1056 -39.80 5.40 0.81
CA THR A 1056 -41.18 4.89 0.74
C THR A 1056 -41.17 3.39 1.03
N PHE A 1057 -42.16 2.84 1.73
CA PHE A 1057 -42.33 1.38 1.89
C PHE A 1057 -43.80 0.98 1.70
N PHE A 1058 -44.06 -0.28 1.42
CA PHE A 1058 -45.40 -0.82 1.17
C PHE A 1058 -45.72 -1.94 2.15
N ILE A 1059 -46.99 -2.11 2.52
CA ILE A 1059 -47.45 -3.24 3.35
C ILE A 1059 -48.35 -4.13 2.50
N ASP A 1060 -47.94 -5.38 2.27
CA ASP A 1060 -48.73 -6.35 1.52
C ASP A 1060 -49.56 -7.23 2.47
N HIS A 1061 -50.89 -7.21 2.31
CA HIS A 1061 -51.82 -7.92 3.18
C HIS A 1061 -51.92 -9.40 2.78
N TYR A 1062 -51.42 -10.28 3.64
CA TYR A 1062 -51.61 -11.72 3.49
C TYR A 1062 -53.04 -12.10 3.92
N VAL A 1063 -53.97 -12.23 2.97
CA VAL A 1063 -55.28 -12.84 3.25
C VAL A 1063 -55.10 -14.36 3.28
N GLY A 1064 -54.87 -14.91 4.46
CA GLY A 1064 -54.65 -16.35 4.62
C GLY A 1064 -55.82 -17.20 4.12
N ILE A 1065 -55.54 -18.24 3.33
CA ILE A 1065 -56.53 -19.24 2.88
C ILE A 1065 -55.94 -20.67 2.92
N ARG A 1066 -56.80 -21.63 3.26
CA ARG A 1066 -56.57 -23.08 3.42
C ARG A 1066 -56.04 -23.76 2.13
N GLU A 1067 -55.32 -24.87 2.29
CA GLU A 1067 -54.64 -25.67 1.25
C GLU A 1067 -55.49 -26.04 0.00
N ASP A 1068 -56.82 -25.97 0.05
CA ASP A 1068 -57.70 -26.36 -1.06
C ASP A 1068 -57.86 -25.30 -2.18
N GLU A 1069 -57.32 -24.08 -2.02
CA GLU A 1069 -57.49 -22.98 -2.98
C GLU A 1069 -56.19 -22.47 -3.66
N LEU A 1070 -55.05 -23.15 -3.54
CA LEU A 1070 -53.85 -22.71 -4.27
C LEU A 1070 -54.05 -22.78 -5.80
N PRO A 1071 -53.57 -21.78 -6.57
CA PRO A 1071 -53.62 -21.83 -8.02
C PRO A 1071 -52.86 -23.05 -8.54
N LYS A 1072 -53.38 -23.69 -9.60
CA LYS A 1072 -52.77 -24.89 -10.19
C LYS A 1072 -51.81 -24.59 -11.34
N SER A 1073 -51.82 -23.36 -11.83
CA SER A 1073 -50.99 -22.89 -12.94
C SER A 1073 -50.67 -21.42 -12.76
N PHE A 1074 -49.56 -20.99 -13.35
CA PHE A 1074 -49.28 -19.58 -13.51
C PHE A 1074 -50.34 -18.92 -14.41
N ASP A 1075 -50.79 -17.72 -14.06
CA ASP A 1075 -51.66 -16.93 -14.92
C ASP A 1075 -51.52 -15.43 -14.60
N LEU A 1076 -51.76 -14.61 -15.62
CA LEU A 1076 -51.89 -13.16 -15.52
C LEU A 1076 -53.27 -12.77 -16.03
N SER A 1077 -54.12 -12.24 -15.17
CA SER A 1077 -55.50 -11.90 -15.54
C SER A 1077 -55.53 -10.74 -16.55
N THR A 1078 -56.67 -10.58 -17.24
CA THR A 1078 -56.93 -9.31 -17.94
C THR A 1078 -56.95 -8.17 -16.94
N ALA A 1079 -56.31 -7.06 -17.28
CA ALA A 1079 -56.28 -5.89 -16.42
C ALA A 1079 -57.67 -5.23 -16.35
N TYR A 1080 -58.06 -4.73 -15.18
CA TYR A 1080 -59.32 -4.02 -14.97
C TYR A 1080 -59.11 -2.79 -14.06
N PRO A 1081 -59.63 -1.61 -14.46
CA PRO A 1081 -60.30 -1.31 -15.73
C PRO A 1081 -59.33 -1.40 -16.93
N ASN A 1082 -59.85 -1.64 -18.14
CA ASN A 1082 -59.08 -1.58 -19.40
C ASN A 1082 -60.04 -1.23 -20.56
N PRO A 1083 -60.00 0.00 -21.14
CA PRO A 1083 -59.01 1.04 -20.90
C PRO A 1083 -59.02 1.59 -19.47
N PHE A 1084 -57.87 2.07 -18.99
CA PHE A 1084 -57.68 2.58 -17.62
C PHE A 1084 -57.23 4.05 -17.61
N ASN A 1085 -57.43 4.75 -16.48
CA ASN A 1085 -57.01 6.14 -16.26
C ASN A 1085 -56.85 6.45 -14.75
N PRO A 1086 -55.63 6.71 -14.22
CA PRO A 1086 -54.32 6.25 -14.70
C PRO A 1086 -53.95 4.88 -14.10
N THR A 1087 -54.82 4.21 -13.34
CA THR A 1087 -54.51 2.96 -12.61
C THR A 1087 -55.28 1.75 -13.14
N THR A 1088 -54.61 0.61 -13.29
CA THR A 1088 -55.22 -0.69 -13.61
C THR A 1088 -54.65 -1.80 -12.73
N ARG A 1089 -55.45 -2.84 -12.46
CA ARG A 1089 -55.05 -3.99 -11.66
C ARG A 1089 -55.15 -5.29 -12.43
N PHE A 1090 -54.29 -6.24 -12.13
CA PHE A 1090 -54.34 -7.60 -12.66
C PHE A 1090 -53.94 -8.60 -11.59
N LYS A 1091 -54.60 -9.76 -11.61
CA LYS A 1091 -54.32 -10.86 -10.70
C LYS A 1091 -53.23 -11.74 -11.29
N VAL A 1092 -52.29 -12.15 -10.45
CA VAL A 1092 -51.22 -13.09 -10.77
C VAL A 1092 -51.49 -14.36 -9.98
N SER A 1093 -51.48 -15.49 -10.66
CA SER A 1093 -51.56 -16.80 -10.02
C SER A 1093 -50.16 -17.39 -9.99
N VAL A 1094 -49.68 -17.81 -8.82
CA VAL A 1094 -48.37 -18.45 -8.63
C VAL A 1094 -48.60 -19.79 -7.96
N PRO A 1095 -48.53 -20.93 -8.67
CA PRO A 1095 -48.88 -22.25 -8.12
C PRO A 1095 -47.87 -22.84 -7.15
N HIS A 1096 -46.60 -22.41 -7.24
CA HIS A 1096 -45.51 -22.79 -6.36
C HIS A 1096 -44.47 -21.67 -6.34
N GLN A 1097 -43.62 -21.65 -5.32
CA GLN A 1097 -42.63 -20.61 -5.14
C GLN A 1097 -41.66 -20.55 -6.34
N GLN A 1098 -41.55 -19.39 -6.99
CA GLN A 1098 -40.68 -19.20 -8.16
C GLN A 1098 -40.35 -17.72 -8.37
N ASP A 1099 -39.24 -17.44 -9.05
CA ASP A 1099 -38.94 -16.11 -9.54
C ASP A 1099 -39.95 -15.70 -10.63
N VAL A 1100 -40.63 -14.59 -10.36
CA VAL A 1100 -41.65 -14.04 -11.24
C VAL A 1100 -41.21 -12.63 -11.63
N THR A 1101 -41.02 -12.44 -12.94
CA THR A 1101 -40.74 -11.13 -13.52
C THR A 1101 -41.96 -10.63 -14.26
N ILE A 1102 -42.49 -9.47 -13.89
CA ILE A 1102 -43.64 -8.84 -14.56
C ILE A 1102 -43.21 -7.46 -15.04
N ILE A 1103 -43.19 -7.25 -16.35
CA ILE A 1103 -42.68 -6.03 -16.98
C ILE A 1103 -43.75 -5.43 -17.91
N VAL A 1104 -43.87 -4.11 -17.89
CA VAL A 1104 -44.67 -3.34 -18.85
C VAL A 1104 -43.79 -2.89 -20.01
N TYR A 1105 -44.29 -3.06 -21.24
CA TYR A 1105 -43.65 -2.64 -22.48
C TYR A 1105 -44.54 -1.69 -23.27
N ASN A 1106 -43.94 -0.76 -24.01
CA ASN A 1106 -44.66 0.05 -25.01
C ASN A 1106 -44.81 -0.70 -26.34
N ILE A 1107 -45.45 -0.06 -27.33
CA ILE A 1107 -45.67 -0.65 -28.65
C ILE A 1107 -44.39 -0.94 -29.45
N LEU A 1108 -43.28 -0.28 -29.10
CA LEU A 1108 -41.95 -0.50 -29.70
C LEU A 1108 -41.19 -1.65 -29.02
N GLY A 1109 -41.76 -2.27 -27.98
CA GLY A 1109 -41.10 -3.30 -27.18
C GLY A 1109 -40.07 -2.76 -26.19
N GLN A 1110 -40.03 -1.44 -25.96
CA GLN A 1110 -39.18 -0.86 -24.93
C GLN A 1110 -39.79 -1.12 -23.56
N GLN A 1111 -38.94 -1.53 -22.62
CA GLN A 1111 -39.31 -1.70 -21.22
C GLN A 1111 -39.65 -0.35 -20.62
N ILE A 1112 -40.86 -0.26 -20.07
CA ILE A 1112 -41.43 0.94 -19.45
C ILE A 1112 -41.24 0.88 -17.95
N ARG A 1113 -41.58 -0.26 -17.34
CA ARG A 1113 -41.46 -0.46 -15.90
C ARG A 1113 -41.42 -1.93 -15.53
N THR A 1114 -40.57 -2.30 -14.59
CA THR A 1114 -40.66 -3.60 -13.89
C THR A 1114 -41.62 -3.47 -12.72
N LEU A 1115 -42.62 -4.35 -12.65
CA LEU A 1115 -43.65 -4.37 -11.60
C LEU A 1115 -43.35 -5.41 -10.53
N VAL A 1116 -42.71 -6.52 -10.92
CA VAL A 1116 -42.22 -7.56 -10.01
C VAL A 1116 -40.94 -8.12 -10.62
N ASN A 1117 -39.90 -8.32 -9.81
CA ASN A 1117 -38.72 -9.10 -10.18
C ASN A 1117 -38.13 -9.76 -8.92
N GLN A 1118 -38.86 -10.73 -8.37
CA GLN A 1118 -38.51 -11.39 -7.12
C GLN A 1118 -39.08 -12.80 -7.06
N ASN A 1119 -38.63 -13.55 -6.08
CA ASN A 1119 -39.17 -14.85 -5.74
C ASN A 1119 -40.55 -14.70 -5.08
N MET A 1120 -41.63 -15.16 -5.73
CA MET A 1120 -43.00 -15.07 -5.21
C MET A 1120 -43.45 -16.40 -4.62
N LEU A 1121 -44.10 -16.37 -3.45
CA LEU A 1121 -44.70 -17.55 -2.81
C LEU A 1121 -45.94 -18.07 -3.55
N PRO A 1122 -46.32 -19.35 -3.35
CA PRO A 1122 -47.53 -19.91 -3.93
C PRO A 1122 -48.79 -19.15 -3.46
N GLY A 1123 -49.61 -18.66 -4.38
CA GLY A 1123 -50.81 -17.90 -4.05
C GLY A 1123 -51.39 -17.10 -5.22
N TYR A 1124 -52.56 -16.51 -5.00
CA TYR A 1124 -53.09 -15.46 -5.88
C TYR A 1124 -52.64 -14.11 -5.36
N HIS A 1125 -51.96 -13.35 -6.21
CA HIS A 1125 -51.45 -12.01 -5.94
C HIS A 1125 -52.22 -11.00 -6.78
N GLU A 1126 -52.36 -9.75 -6.34
CA GLU A 1126 -52.96 -8.69 -7.15
C GLU A 1126 -51.96 -7.56 -7.32
N LEU A 1127 -51.65 -7.23 -8.58
CA LEU A 1127 -50.68 -6.20 -8.93
C LEU A 1127 -51.40 -4.99 -9.52
N THR A 1128 -50.86 -3.82 -9.21
CA THR A 1128 -51.39 -2.54 -9.67
C THR A 1128 -50.33 -1.80 -10.49
N TRP A 1129 -50.72 -1.26 -11.65
CA TRP A 1129 -49.88 -0.34 -12.41
C TRP A 1129 -50.56 1.02 -12.55
N HIS A 1130 -49.81 2.08 -12.23
CA HIS A 1130 -50.27 3.47 -12.18
C HIS A 1130 -49.95 4.28 -13.44
N GLY A 1131 -49.57 3.63 -14.55
CA GLY A 1131 -49.20 4.32 -15.78
C GLY A 1131 -47.92 5.15 -15.65
N LEU A 1132 -46.94 4.64 -14.89
CA LEU A 1132 -45.65 5.26 -14.64
C LEU A 1132 -44.50 4.44 -15.25
N GLU A 1133 -43.44 5.14 -15.71
CA GLU A 1133 -42.13 4.59 -16.07
C GLU A 1133 -41.27 4.32 -14.82
N GLU A 1134 -40.12 3.66 -15.00
CA GLU A 1134 -39.15 3.35 -13.94
C GLU A 1134 -38.66 4.59 -13.17
N ASN A 1135 -38.52 5.73 -13.85
CA ASN A 1135 -38.08 7.01 -13.26
C ASN A 1135 -39.23 7.82 -12.61
N GLY A 1136 -40.40 7.20 -12.39
CA GLY A 1136 -41.58 7.83 -11.79
C GLY A 1136 -42.36 8.76 -12.74
N ARG A 1137 -41.94 8.94 -14.00
CA ARG A 1137 -42.66 9.78 -14.96
C ARG A 1137 -43.90 9.09 -15.50
N GLN A 1138 -44.92 9.89 -15.76
CA GLN A 1138 -46.16 9.43 -16.37
C GLN A 1138 -46.00 9.06 -17.84
N VAL A 1139 -46.48 7.86 -18.23
CA VAL A 1139 -46.47 7.42 -19.63
C VAL A 1139 -47.59 8.07 -20.45
N SER A 1140 -47.37 8.25 -21.76
CA SER A 1140 -48.36 8.83 -22.67
C SER A 1140 -49.60 7.95 -22.86
N SER A 1141 -50.77 8.52 -23.19
CA SER A 1141 -51.94 7.75 -23.60
C SER A 1141 -51.59 6.85 -24.78
N GLY A 1142 -51.93 5.56 -24.71
CA GLY A 1142 -51.45 4.62 -25.70
C GLY A 1142 -51.64 3.16 -25.32
N LEU A 1143 -51.07 2.31 -26.17
CA LEU A 1143 -51.13 0.87 -26.03
C LEU A 1143 -49.87 0.33 -25.34
N TYR A 1144 -50.07 -0.48 -24.30
CA TYR A 1144 -49.02 -1.14 -23.55
C TYR A 1144 -49.25 -2.65 -23.43
N PHE A 1145 -48.18 -3.37 -23.14
CA PHE A 1145 -48.18 -4.82 -22.95
C PHE A 1145 -47.57 -5.15 -21.59
N VAL A 1146 -48.33 -5.81 -20.72
CA VAL A 1146 -47.82 -6.38 -19.47
C VAL A 1146 -47.43 -7.82 -19.74
N ARG A 1147 -46.16 -8.15 -19.52
CA ARG A 1147 -45.65 -9.51 -19.68
C ARG A 1147 -45.27 -10.05 -18.32
N MET A 1148 -45.87 -11.17 -17.94
CA MET A 1148 -45.36 -12.04 -16.88
C MET A 1148 -44.45 -13.08 -17.52
N GLN A 1149 -43.32 -13.30 -16.88
CA GLN A 1149 -42.33 -14.28 -17.25
C GLN A 1149 -41.83 -14.95 -15.97
N THR A 1150 -41.90 -16.26 -15.94
CA THR A 1150 -41.18 -17.13 -15.01
C THR A 1150 -40.22 -17.99 -15.83
N GLN A 1151 -39.50 -18.90 -15.18
CA GLN A 1151 -38.59 -19.83 -15.88
C GLN A 1151 -39.30 -20.61 -16.99
N ASP A 1152 -40.53 -21.09 -16.75
CA ASP A 1152 -41.25 -22.02 -17.63
C ASP A 1152 -42.57 -21.47 -18.20
N PHE A 1153 -43.00 -20.27 -17.77
CA PHE A 1153 -44.27 -19.68 -18.18
C PHE A 1153 -44.10 -18.23 -18.61
N HIS A 1154 -44.66 -17.88 -19.78
CA HIS A 1154 -44.74 -16.50 -20.21
C HIS A 1154 -46.14 -16.18 -20.71
N ILE A 1155 -46.65 -15.01 -20.32
CA ILE A 1155 -47.95 -14.55 -20.78
C ILE A 1155 -47.92 -13.04 -20.92
N THR A 1156 -48.48 -12.55 -22.03
CA THR A 1156 -48.55 -11.11 -22.31
C THR A 1156 -50.01 -10.67 -22.39
N ARG A 1157 -50.35 -9.58 -21.70
CA ARG A 1157 -51.67 -8.96 -21.67
C ARG A 1157 -51.61 -7.55 -22.23
N LYS A 1158 -52.60 -7.25 -23.08
CA LYS A 1158 -52.75 -5.95 -23.74
C LYS A 1158 -53.53 -5.00 -22.84
N ILE A 1159 -53.01 -3.81 -22.58
CA ILE A 1159 -53.69 -2.78 -21.79
C ILE A 1159 -53.64 -1.41 -22.47
N VAL A 1160 -54.73 -0.65 -22.36
CA VAL A 1160 -54.90 0.65 -23.03
C VAL A 1160 -55.04 1.74 -21.99
N LEU A 1161 -54.10 2.68 -21.97
CA LEU A 1161 -54.19 3.89 -21.17
C LEU A 1161 -54.95 4.96 -21.98
N LEU A 1162 -56.10 5.40 -21.47
CA LEU A 1162 -56.82 6.56 -21.99
C LEU A 1162 -56.70 7.68 -20.97
N ARG A 1163 -56.30 8.87 -21.40
CA ARG A 1163 -56.40 10.08 -20.59
C ARG A 1163 -57.46 11.00 -21.15
#